data_AF-A0A926EEP8-F1
#
_entry.id   AF-A0A926EEP8-F1
#
_cell.length_a   1.000
_cell.length_b   1.000
_cell.length_c   1.000
_cell.angle_alpha   90.00
_cell.angle_beta   90.00
_cell.angle_gamma   90.00
#
_symmetry.space_group_name_H-M   'P 1'
#
loop_
_entity.id
_entity.type
_entity.pdbx_description
1 polymer ?
#
loop_
_entity_poly.entity_id
_entity_poly.type
_entity_poly.pdbx_seq_one_letter_code
_entity_poly.pdbx_strand_id
1 'polypeptide(L)'
;MQKKLRRISTRLLSLLLAVTLLLGAAAWAAGPEDLGANGGFSTNLTGWHGVTGSWTPEAGGFRGTNRDLDGYAMSDVAYTPGEPFSYEADFTLNNGSTTAGIIFSVRDAGNPVGYFFSLNVDKGRGDSRIFWNGGGEGFWEAGRPLTEVEKGMNTLTLRLDYDGTSTLKAYLNDVLVTVKSDVALPAGSFGINTFYSDVTYHSVTLKDQPPTSGFTHNLTGWDFTNGYWSETVTGLRGSMNGDGYAVAKDELNGPFTFEGDMTLMEGTAIGILFEAQGSDPGSLGGYCVNFDLGGGALGQQFRIFEYPWKGSLVSDLAKNRFVEAGISPKTGETYHFKLQYADGKISYTFGGVEIFRDIVDFDTTQVYTSGRVGVMGCNALVEFQNLTLTTGAWENQMTSVSLNPHTASVQEDDAFYFLVEDGTDLTRLAPTFALSDGASSDKESGSVQDFSQPVEYRVKAAGGNEKTYTIAVYTPSMASAGDRSAASAVEETIAALPALVTPANQAQVEEASAAYQALTPLQKLLVTNADVLEEKIDQSVAGPIRVLCVGDSITEGYGSSDFNNKSYPAQLQSILGDGYTVYNAGVGGANAIAGGQLSYRLTDRYGLGKAFGPDVVILMLGTNDGIDWVWEREGGSFKADYTALAEEYRGLPTHPKVFLALPMTSYGAEPQKTYIHERIVPTIETIGRELGLDVIDMHTFSAGHPDWFPDGIHPNDGAYTLIAEQFAGYIRGLSEAKLASISIDGEALPGFACDTFSYDISLPRGAGVPEITAGAASKDATVRVVSSSENLPATVTISVTSGDRRGYQEYALTLSEAPQTLTEAKEAALAALDGYEATNDTTAADVMALVSKGIVNEKITAAWTKDFAITKATNKTPGSVTGTITLTLDGAGEDIPIAFTIPALGGGEEPSMTSKPVISGGSGSDWKWPAGSGEKDGEGPKGGKKNPPSGDASSLPIAVAAFALSAGAAVIISRKKK
;
A
#
# COMPACT_ATOMS: atom_id res chain seq x y z
N MET A 1 -64.07 -32.34 -78.69
CA MET A 1 -64.08 -33.70 -78.09
C MET A 1 -63.28 -34.63 -79.00
N GLN A 2 -62.85 -35.78 -78.46
CA GLN A 2 -62.24 -36.90 -79.18
C GLN A 2 -60.77 -36.66 -79.54
N LYS A 3 -59.85 -37.09 -78.66
CA LYS A 3 -59.43 -38.48 -78.39
C LYS A 3 -58.44 -38.92 -79.49
N LYS A 4 -57.21 -39.28 -79.09
CA LYS A 4 -56.83 -40.66 -78.72
C LYS A 4 -57.16 -41.64 -79.87
N LEU A 5 -56.13 -42.36 -80.34
CA LEU A 5 -56.17 -43.54 -81.24
C LEU A 5 -55.76 -43.34 -82.72
N ARG A 6 -54.57 -42.78 -82.93
CA ARG A 6 -53.54 -43.31 -83.86
C ARG A 6 -52.22 -43.25 -83.09
N ARG A 7 -51.66 -44.32 -82.49
CA ARG A 7 -51.70 -45.77 -82.72
C ARG A 7 -51.16 -46.20 -84.09
N ILE A 8 -49.97 -46.80 -84.02
CA ILE A 8 -49.40 -47.83 -84.92
C ILE A 8 -48.95 -47.33 -86.30
N SER A 9 -47.66 -46.96 -86.40
CA SER A 9 -46.72 -47.53 -87.40
C SER A 9 -45.33 -46.88 -87.33
N THR A 10 -44.48 -47.30 -86.38
CA THR A 10 -43.00 -47.21 -86.44
C THR A 10 -42.30 -47.99 -85.30
N ARG A 11 -42.79 -49.20 -84.98
CA ARG A 11 -42.02 -50.14 -84.14
C ARG A 11 -41.01 -50.88 -85.01
N LEU A 12 -39.80 -50.33 -85.12
CA LEU A 12 -38.57 -51.04 -85.56
C LEU A 12 -37.30 -50.19 -85.50
N LEU A 13 -37.40 -48.86 -85.28
CA LEU A 13 -36.25 -47.97 -85.13
C LEU A 13 -35.85 -47.71 -83.66
N SER A 14 -35.97 -48.74 -82.81
CA SER A 14 -35.81 -48.63 -81.36
C SER A 14 -34.98 -49.80 -80.79
N LEU A 15 -33.75 -49.99 -81.28
CA LEU A 15 -32.75 -50.86 -80.64
C LEU A 15 -31.28 -50.65 -81.04
N LEU A 16 -30.86 -49.49 -81.60
CA LEU A 16 -29.45 -49.29 -81.99
C LEU A 16 -28.91 -47.85 -81.86
N LEU A 17 -29.41 -47.07 -80.90
CA LEU A 17 -28.87 -45.75 -80.53
C LEU A 17 -28.83 -45.60 -79.01
N ALA A 18 -28.02 -46.44 -78.35
CA ALA A 18 -28.09 -46.69 -76.90
C ALA A 18 -26.75 -46.57 -76.15
N VAL A 19 -25.75 -45.87 -76.70
CA VAL A 19 -24.39 -45.75 -76.09
C VAL A 19 -23.86 -44.31 -75.99
N THR A 20 -24.41 -43.33 -76.72
CA THR A 20 -23.81 -41.97 -76.80
C THR A 20 -24.83 -40.82 -76.75
N LEU A 21 -25.70 -40.80 -75.73
CA LEU A 21 -26.41 -39.60 -75.25
C LEU A 21 -27.14 -39.92 -73.93
N LEU A 22 -26.39 -40.04 -72.83
CA LEU A 22 -26.92 -40.42 -71.51
C LEU A 22 -26.23 -39.70 -70.33
N LEU A 23 -25.92 -38.41 -70.51
CA LEU A 23 -25.55 -37.47 -69.45
C LEU A 23 -26.29 -36.12 -69.62
N GLY A 24 -27.53 -36.16 -70.12
CA GLY A 24 -28.36 -34.99 -70.39
C GLY A 24 -29.70 -35.02 -69.66
N ALA A 25 -29.80 -34.21 -68.60
CA ALA A 25 -31.04 -33.68 -68.01
C ALA A 25 -32.19 -34.68 -67.69
N ALA A 26 -32.06 -35.41 -66.58
CA ALA A 26 -33.21 -35.94 -65.82
C ALA A 26 -32.88 -36.21 -64.34
N ALA A 27 -32.58 -35.16 -63.58
CA ALA A 27 -32.57 -35.19 -62.12
C ALA A 27 -33.12 -33.85 -61.59
N TRP A 28 -34.45 -33.74 -61.56
CA TRP A 28 -35.13 -32.75 -60.71
C TRP A 28 -35.49 -33.44 -59.38
N ALA A 29 -35.44 -32.69 -58.28
CA ALA A 29 -35.66 -33.15 -56.91
C ALA A 29 -34.62 -34.13 -56.33
N ALA A 30 -33.41 -33.63 -56.11
CA ALA A 30 -32.84 -33.77 -54.76
C ALA A 30 -33.54 -32.72 -53.87
N GLY A 31 -33.92 -33.09 -52.65
CA GLY A 31 -34.46 -32.13 -51.67
C GLY A 31 -33.37 -31.20 -51.14
N PRO A 32 -33.71 -30.28 -50.22
CA PRO A 32 -32.68 -29.58 -49.45
C PRO A 32 -31.95 -30.62 -48.59
N GLU A 33 -30.76 -31.04 -49.02
CA GLU A 33 -29.85 -31.76 -48.15
C GLU A 33 -29.31 -30.77 -47.12
N ASP A 34 -29.56 -31.07 -45.85
CA ASP A 34 -29.05 -30.31 -44.73
C ASP A 34 -27.51 -30.41 -44.71
N LEU A 35 -26.84 -29.33 -45.08
CA LEU A 35 -25.39 -29.30 -45.34
C LEU A 35 -24.53 -29.65 -44.11
N GLY A 36 -25.12 -29.68 -42.91
CA GLY A 36 -24.44 -29.97 -41.64
C GLY A 36 -23.96 -31.42 -41.45
N ALA A 37 -24.29 -32.37 -42.33
CA ALA A 37 -24.05 -33.80 -42.07
C ALA A 37 -22.80 -34.45 -42.73
N ASN A 38 -22.23 -33.87 -43.80
CA ASN A 38 -21.24 -34.60 -44.62
C ASN A 38 -20.07 -33.78 -45.22
N GLY A 39 -19.90 -32.50 -44.87
CA GLY A 39 -18.99 -31.61 -45.63
C GLY A 39 -18.32 -30.47 -44.88
N GLY A 40 -17.83 -30.69 -43.65
CA GLY A 40 -16.85 -29.81 -42.97
C GLY A 40 -17.23 -28.33 -42.71
N PHE A 41 -18.44 -27.90 -43.07
CA PHE A 41 -18.99 -26.57 -42.85
C PHE A 41 -19.77 -26.54 -41.53
N SER A 42 -19.35 -25.72 -40.58
CA SER A 42 -19.97 -25.65 -39.25
C SER A 42 -20.98 -24.51 -39.17
N THR A 43 -22.27 -24.84 -39.04
CA THR A 43 -23.36 -23.85 -39.00
C THR A 43 -24.50 -24.32 -38.11
N ASN A 44 -25.13 -23.39 -37.39
CA ASN A 44 -26.41 -23.61 -36.71
C ASN A 44 -27.60 -22.98 -37.46
N LEU A 45 -27.36 -22.27 -38.57
CA LEU A 45 -28.38 -21.86 -39.52
C LEU A 45 -28.66 -23.00 -40.52
N THR A 46 -29.94 -23.18 -40.88
CA THR A 46 -30.41 -24.26 -41.78
C THR A 46 -30.67 -23.76 -43.20
N GLY A 47 -30.90 -24.69 -44.14
CA GLY A 47 -31.40 -24.35 -45.49
C GLY A 47 -30.39 -23.64 -46.40
N TRP A 48 -29.09 -23.75 -46.11
CA TRP A 48 -28.04 -23.10 -46.89
C TRP A 48 -28.03 -23.52 -48.37
N HIS A 49 -28.10 -22.54 -49.28
CA HIS A 49 -28.03 -22.77 -50.73
C HIS A 49 -27.39 -21.59 -51.48
N GLY A 50 -26.71 -21.89 -52.59
CA GLY A 50 -26.18 -20.88 -53.50
C GLY A 50 -27.30 -20.28 -54.37
N VAL A 51 -27.38 -18.96 -54.45
CA VAL A 51 -28.37 -18.22 -55.24
C VAL A 51 -27.75 -17.68 -56.54
N THR A 52 -26.52 -17.18 -56.45
CA THR A 52 -25.73 -16.73 -57.60
C THR A 52 -24.27 -17.10 -57.42
N GLY A 53 -23.59 -17.38 -58.54
CA GLY A 53 -22.24 -17.94 -58.53
C GLY A 53 -22.20 -19.46 -58.34
N SER A 54 -21.00 -20.01 -58.29
CA SER A 54 -20.70 -21.42 -58.03
C SER A 54 -20.37 -21.61 -56.55
N TRP A 55 -21.21 -22.37 -55.85
CA TRP A 55 -21.07 -22.72 -54.44
C TRP A 55 -21.00 -24.23 -54.28
N THR A 56 -19.99 -24.73 -53.58
CA THR A 56 -19.73 -26.17 -53.43
C THR A 56 -19.37 -26.49 -51.97
N PRO A 57 -20.07 -27.42 -51.31
CA PRO A 57 -19.60 -28.01 -50.05
C PRO A 57 -18.34 -28.82 -50.30
N GLU A 58 -17.24 -28.47 -49.64
CA GLU A 58 -15.94 -29.13 -49.76
C GLU A 58 -15.47 -29.64 -48.38
N ALA A 59 -14.44 -30.50 -48.36
CA ALA A 59 -13.86 -30.96 -47.11
C ALA A 59 -13.23 -29.78 -46.34
N GLY A 60 -13.95 -29.30 -45.32
CA GLY A 60 -13.53 -28.19 -44.46
C GLY A 60 -14.29 -26.87 -44.69
N GLY A 61 -15.37 -26.83 -45.48
CA GLY A 61 -16.21 -25.63 -45.55
C GLY A 61 -17.13 -25.54 -46.76
N PHE A 62 -17.93 -24.48 -46.80
CA PHE A 62 -18.77 -24.14 -47.95
C PHE A 62 -18.06 -23.08 -48.80
N ARG A 63 -17.72 -23.44 -50.04
CA ARG A 63 -16.80 -22.64 -50.87
C ARG A 63 -17.51 -21.97 -52.03
N GLY A 64 -17.34 -20.66 -52.14
CA GLY A 64 -17.73 -19.86 -53.31
C GLY A 64 -16.53 -19.65 -54.23
N THR A 65 -16.63 -20.01 -55.52
CA THR A 65 -15.54 -19.92 -56.51
C THR A 65 -15.75 -18.79 -57.52
N ASN A 66 -16.20 -17.64 -57.02
CA ASN A 66 -16.88 -16.61 -57.79
C ASN A 66 -15.93 -15.50 -58.24
N ARG A 67 -14.94 -15.83 -59.09
CA ARG A 67 -13.89 -14.87 -59.48
C ARG A 67 -14.31 -13.87 -60.55
N ASP A 68 -15.36 -14.17 -61.32
CA ASP A 68 -15.81 -13.36 -62.46
C ASP A 68 -17.12 -12.59 -62.20
N LEU A 69 -17.73 -12.76 -61.02
CA LEU A 69 -18.97 -12.10 -60.60
C LEU A 69 -19.09 -12.04 -59.07
N ASP A 70 -20.04 -11.26 -58.57
CA ASP A 70 -20.47 -11.36 -57.18
C ASP A 70 -21.28 -12.64 -56.97
N GLY A 71 -20.88 -13.45 -55.98
CA GLY A 71 -21.56 -14.68 -55.61
C GLY A 71 -22.25 -14.54 -54.26
N TYR A 72 -23.45 -15.10 -54.15
CA TYR A 72 -24.29 -15.04 -52.96
C TYR A 72 -24.87 -16.41 -52.60
N ALA A 73 -24.76 -16.80 -51.34
CA ALA A 73 -25.44 -17.95 -50.75
C ALA A 73 -26.25 -17.53 -49.53
N MET A 74 -27.43 -18.13 -49.37
CA MET A 74 -28.46 -17.72 -48.41
C MET A 74 -28.85 -18.89 -47.50
N SER A 75 -29.25 -18.56 -46.27
CA SER A 75 -29.94 -19.47 -45.37
C SER A 75 -31.46 -19.20 -45.38
N ASP A 76 -32.24 -20.24 -45.07
CA ASP A 76 -33.69 -20.12 -44.84
C ASP A 76 -34.02 -19.40 -43.50
N VAL A 77 -33.01 -19.16 -42.65
CA VAL A 77 -33.15 -18.42 -41.38
C VAL A 77 -33.27 -16.91 -41.65
N ALA A 78 -34.27 -16.28 -41.03
CA ALA A 78 -34.55 -14.85 -41.16
C ALA A 78 -34.54 -14.12 -39.82
N TYR A 79 -34.02 -12.90 -39.86
CA TYR A 79 -34.01 -11.96 -38.74
C TYR A 79 -35.44 -11.46 -38.40
N THR A 80 -35.75 -11.40 -37.10
CA THR A 80 -37.01 -10.86 -36.57
C THR A 80 -36.76 -9.50 -35.90
N PRO A 81 -37.36 -8.40 -36.38
CA PRO A 81 -37.13 -7.06 -35.83
C PRO A 81 -37.41 -6.94 -34.33
N GLY A 82 -36.47 -6.35 -33.61
CA GLY A 82 -36.51 -6.16 -32.16
C GLY A 82 -35.65 -7.15 -31.38
N GLU A 83 -35.32 -8.30 -31.97
CA GLU A 83 -34.42 -9.27 -31.34
C GLU A 83 -32.95 -8.86 -31.53
N PRO A 84 -32.10 -8.95 -30.49
CA PRO A 84 -30.64 -8.84 -30.62
C PRO A 84 -30.06 -10.12 -31.24
N PHE A 85 -28.82 -10.05 -31.74
CA PHE A 85 -28.08 -11.24 -32.20
C PHE A 85 -26.56 -10.97 -32.32
N SER A 86 -25.77 -12.03 -32.42
CA SER A 86 -24.41 -12.01 -32.96
C SER A 86 -24.33 -12.93 -34.18
N TYR A 87 -23.91 -12.41 -35.33
CA TYR A 87 -23.71 -13.17 -36.57
C TYR A 87 -22.22 -13.20 -36.94
N GLU A 88 -21.67 -14.39 -37.12
CA GLU A 88 -20.23 -14.65 -37.11
C GLU A 88 -19.84 -15.66 -38.19
N ALA A 89 -18.71 -15.46 -38.86
CA ALA A 89 -18.22 -16.39 -39.87
C ALA A 89 -16.69 -16.43 -39.96
N ASP A 90 -16.13 -17.64 -39.87
CA ASP A 90 -14.71 -17.93 -40.15
C ASP A 90 -14.55 -18.35 -41.61
N PHE A 91 -13.61 -17.76 -42.32
CA PHE A 91 -13.35 -18.08 -43.72
C PHE A 91 -11.87 -17.95 -44.10
N THR A 92 -11.48 -18.62 -45.18
CA THR A 92 -10.17 -18.46 -45.82
C THR A 92 -10.33 -17.91 -47.23
N LEU A 93 -9.58 -16.85 -47.54
CA LEU A 93 -9.41 -16.28 -48.87
C LEU A 93 -8.43 -17.16 -49.67
N ASN A 94 -8.92 -17.79 -50.73
CA ASN A 94 -8.14 -18.72 -51.56
C ASN A 94 -7.53 -18.02 -52.79
N ASN A 95 -6.47 -18.60 -53.37
CA ASN A 95 -6.01 -18.27 -54.73
C ASN A 95 -5.72 -16.77 -55.01
N GLY A 96 -5.27 -16.04 -53.98
CA GLY A 96 -4.97 -14.60 -54.04
C GLY A 96 -6.22 -13.71 -54.05
N SER A 97 -7.37 -14.23 -53.63
CA SER A 97 -8.61 -13.47 -53.50
C SER A 97 -8.53 -12.44 -52.37
N THR A 98 -9.23 -11.34 -52.52
CA THR A 98 -9.09 -10.17 -51.65
C THR A 98 -10.33 -9.85 -50.82
N THR A 99 -11.49 -10.43 -51.14
CA THR A 99 -12.77 -10.03 -50.53
C THR A 99 -13.60 -11.21 -50.04
N ALA A 100 -14.32 -10.99 -48.95
CA ALA A 100 -15.36 -11.87 -48.44
C ALA A 100 -16.32 -11.06 -47.57
N GLY A 101 -17.57 -11.48 -47.47
CA GLY A 101 -18.55 -10.82 -46.62
C GLY A 101 -19.61 -11.75 -46.06
N ILE A 102 -20.29 -11.23 -45.05
CA ILE A 102 -21.54 -11.75 -44.51
C ILE A 102 -22.65 -10.73 -44.81
N ILE A 103 -23.86 -11.22 -45.08
CA ILE A 103 -25.04 -10.40 -45.35
C ILE A 103 -26.22 -10.80 -44.45
N PHE A 104 -27.04 -9.81 -44.12
CA PHE A 104 -28.10 -9.94 -43.14
C PHE A 104 -29.22 -8.95 -43.45
N SER A 105 -30.43 -9.23 -42.94
CA SER A 105 -31.64 -8.44 -43.23
C SER A 105 -31.89 -8.33 -44.75
N VAL A 106 -31.63 -9.42 -45.48
CA VAL A 106 -31.85 -9.52 -46.94
C VAL A 106 -33.34 -9.68 -47.20
N ARG A 107 -33.99 -8.70 -47.87
CA ARG A 107 -35.47 -8.72 -48.04
C ARG A 107 -35.97 -9.83 -48.97
N ASP A 108 -35.19 -10.18 -49.98
CA ASP A 108 -35.53 -11.22 -50.95
C ASP A 108 -34.32 -12.15 -51.14
N ALA A 109 -34.37 -13.32 -50.51
CA ALA A 109 -33.30 -14.31 -50.60
C ALA A 109 -33.13 -14.86 -52.03
N GLY A 110 -34.15 -14.78 -52.91
CA GLY A 110 -34.03 -15.14 -54.32
C GLY A 110 -33.36 -14.07 -55.18
N ASN A 111 -33.24 -12.83 -54.66
CA ASN A 111 -32.62 -11.69 -55.33
C ASN A 111 -31.83 -10.83 -54.32
N PRO A 112 -30.73 -11.36 -53.73
CA PRO A 112 -30.09 -10.76 -52.56
C PRO A 112 -29.52 -9.36 -52.84
N VAL A 113 -29.17 -9.04 -54.09
CA VAL A 113 -28.67 -7.71 -54.50
C VAL A 113 -29.73 -6.59 -54.40
N GLY A 114 -31.01 -6.95 -54.27
CA GLY A 114 -32.12 -6.00 -54.26
C GLY A 114 -32.27 -5.20 -52.97
N TYR A 115 -31.89 -5.75 -51.81
CA TYR A 115 -31.82 -5.03 -50.53
C TYR A 115 -31.08 -5.87 -49.51
N PHE A 116 -29.98 -5.36 -48.94
CA PHE A 116 -29.22 -6.06 -47.91
C PHE A 116 -28.36 -5.12 -47.07
N PHE A 117 -27.97 -5.58 -45.89
CA PHE A 117 -26.82 -5.07 -45.16
C PHE A 117 -25.68 -6.07 -45.29
N SER A 118 -24.44 -5.60 -45.32
CA SER A 118 -23.25 -6.45 -45.37
C SER A 118 -22.19 -5.93 -44.41
N LEU A 119 -21.49 -6.87 -43.78
CA LEU A 119 -20.17 -6.65 -43.21
C LEU A 119 -19.17 -7.41 -44.10
N ASN A 120 -18.18 -6.73 -44.65
CA ASN A 120 -17.17 -7.35 -45.50
C ASN A 120 -15.74 -6.94 -45.14
N VAL A 121 -14.80 -7.77 -45.58
CA VAL A 121 -13.38 -7.43 -45.72
C VAL A 121 -13.06 -7.29 -47.20
N ASP A 122 -12.25 -6.29 -47.54
CA ASP A 122 -11.85 -6.00 -48.90
C ASP A 122 -10.38 -5.53 -48.93
N LYS A 123 -9.47 -6.50 -49.04
CA LYS A 123 -8.02 -6.24 -49.15
C LYS A 123 -7.63 -5.49 -50.43
N GLY A 124 -8.49 -5.49 -51.46
CA GLY A 124 -8.25 -4.78 -52.71
C GLY A 124 -8.48 -3.28 -52.57
N ARG A 125 -9.55 -2.91 -51.85
CA ARG A 125 -9.82 -1.53 -51.41
C ARG A 125 -9.00 -1.13 -50.18
N GLY A 126 -8.57 -2.11 -49.38
CA GLY A 126 -7.75 -1.94 -48.19
C GLY A 126 -8.54 -1.64 -46.90
N ASP A 127 -9.83 -1.98 -46.84
CA ASP A 127 -10.69 -1.74 -45.69
C ASP A 127 -11.54 -2.96 -45.26
N SER A 128 -12.07 -2.89 -44.03
CA SER A 128 -13.23 -3.66 -43.61
C SER A 128 -14.34 -2.70 -43.23
N ARG A 129 -15.56 -3.00 -43.64
CA ARG A 129 -16.68 -2.07 -43.56
C ARG A 129 -18.03 -2.78 -43.43
N ILE A 130 -18.94 -2.12 -42.75
CA ILE A 130 -20.36 -2.43 -42.74
C ILE A 130 -21.09 -1.42 -43.64
N PHE A 131 -21.96 -1.90 -44.51
CA PHE A 131 -22.71 -1.05 -45.43
C PHE A 131 -24.12 -1.55 -45.68
N TRP A 132 -24.98 -0.64 -46.12
CA TRP A 132 -26.36 -0.91 -46.49
C TRP A 132 -26.56 -0.61 -47.97
N ASN A 133 -27.08 -1.58 -48.72
CA ASN A 133 -27.62 -1.40 -50.05
C ASN A 133 -29.15 -1.40 -49.96
N GLY A 134 -29.77 -0.23 -50.12
CA GLY A 134 -31.20 -0.04 -50.06
C GLY A 134 -31.98 -0.34 -51.35
N GLY A 135 -31.36 -0.88 -52.40
CA GLY A 135 -32.09 -1.19 -53.65
C GLY A 135 -32.63 0.02 -54.40
N GLY A 136 -32.03 1.20 -54.18
CA GLY A 136 -32.56 2.49 -54.62
C GLY A 136 -33.22 3.33 -53.52
N GLU A 137 -33.49 2.76 -52.34
CA GLU A 137 -33.94 3.54 -51.15
C GLU A 137 -32.82 4.36 -50.51
N GLY A 138 -31.56 3.96 -50.70
CA GLY A 138 -30.37 4.66 -50.19
C GLY A 138 -29.13 3.78 -50.15
N PHE A 139 -28.02 4.38 -49.72
CA PHE A 139 -26.75 3.70 -49.46
C PHE A 139 -26.00 4.43 -48.35
N TRP A 140 -25.37 3.68 -47.45
CA TRP A 140 -24.35 4.21 -46.53
C TRP A 140 -23.32 3.11 -46.23
N GLU A 141 -22.09 3.51 -45.91
CA GLU A 141 -21.02 2.63 -45.43
C GLU A 141 -20.31 3.26 -44.23
N ALA A 142 -19.77 2.42 -43.34
CA ALA A 142 -18.93 2.80 -42.21
C ALA A 142 -17.89 1.69 -41.97
N GLY A 143 -16.67 2.04 -41.59
CA GLY A 143 -15.60 1.05 -41.44
C GLY A 143 -14.25 1.69 -41.23
N ARG A 144 -13.20 0.87 -41.31
CA ARG A 144 -11.81 1.28 -41.10
C ARG A 144 -10.85 0.64 -42.11
N PRO A 145 -9.72 1.29 -42.41
CA PRO A 145 -8.62 0.63 -43.10
C PRO A 145 -8.16 -0.64 -42.39
N LEU A 146 -7.69 -1.61 -43.19
CA LEU A 146 -7.02 -2.81 -42.68
C LEU A 146 -5.61 -2.48 -42.19
N THR A 147 -5.20 -3.17 -41.14
CA THR A 147 -3.80 -3.18 -40.70
C THR A 147 -2.94 -4.04 -41.62
N GLU A 148 -1.61 -3.88 -41.61
CA GLU A 148 -0.70 -4.68 -42.42
C GLU A 148 -0.76 -6.16 -42.03
N VAL A 149 -0.97 -6.47 -40.75
CA VAL A 149 -1.22 -7.83 -40.27
C VAL A 149 -2.53 -8.41 -40.86
N GLU A 150 -3.63 -7.66 -40.83
CA GLU A 150 -4.91 -8.08 -41.43
C GLU A 150 -4.82 -8.26 -42.96
N LYS A 151 -4.02 -7.45 -43.66
CA LYS A 151 -3.74 -7.63 -45.09
C LYS A 151 -2.97 -8.92 -45.36
N GLY A 152 -2.08 -9.34 -44.47
CA GLY A 152 -1.33 -10.60 -44.56
C GLY A 152 -2.16 -11.86 -44.28
N MET A 153 -3.11 -11.81 -43.34
CA MET A 153 -3.88 -12.97 -42.88
C MET A 153 -4.87 -13.50 -43.93
N ASN A 154 -4.73 -14.76 -44.36
CA ASN A 154 -5.67 -15.36 -45.33
C ASN A 154 -6.89 -16.00 -44.68
N THR A 155 -6.79 -16.45 -43.43
CA THR A 155 -7.91 -16.90 -42.61
C THR A 155 -8.34 -15.75 -41.69
N LEU A 156 -9.64 -15.45 -41.70
CA LEU A 156 -10.23 -14.28 -41.04
C LEU A 156 -11.60 -14.63 -40.45
N THR A 157 -12.00 -13.91 -39.41
CA THR A 157 -13.32 -13.99 -38.79
C THR A 157 -14.03 -12.66 -38.93
N LEU A 158 -15.24 -12.63 -39.51
CA LEU A 158 -16.12 -11.45 -39.46
C LEU A 158 -17.21 -11.70 -38.42
N ARG A 159 -17.44 -10.74 -37.53
CA ARG A 159 -18.49 -10.80 -36.50
C ARG A 159 -19.30 -9.51 -36.47
N LEU A 160 -20.60 -9.65 -36.27
CA LEU A 160 -21.56 -8.55 -36.18
C LEU A 160 -22.48 -8.74 -34.98
N ASP A 161 -22.41 -7.83 -34.02
CA ASP A 161 -23.36 -7.75 -32.91
C ASP A 161 -24.47 -6.74 -33.25
N TYR A 162 -25.72 -7.07 -32.99
CA TYR A 162 -26.85 -6.15 -32.99
C TYR A 162 -27.55 -6.15 -31.62
N ASP A 163 -27.83 -4.96 -31.08
CA ASP A 163 -28.49 -4.78 -29.77
C ASP A 163 -30.02 -4.97 -29.80
N GLY A 164 -30.59 -5.33 -30.96
CA GLY A 164 -32.02 -5.49 -31.17
C GLY A 164 -32.76 -4.19 -31.50
N THR A 165 -32.18 -3.03 -31.21
CA THR A 165 -32.86 -1.73 -31.24
C THR A 165 -32.32 -0.77 -32.30
N SER A 166 -31.02 -0.55 -32.36
CA SER A 166 -30.40 0.55 -33.12
C SER A 166 -28.89 0.46 -33.30
N THR A 167 -28.15 -0.35 -32.53
CA THR A 167 -26.68 -0.37 -32.56
C THR A 167 -26.15 -1.65 -33.18
N LEU A 168 -25.37 -1.49 -34.25
CA LEU A 168 -24.53 -2.52 -34.84
C LEU A 168 -23.07 -2.32 -34.41
N LYS A 169 -22.39 -3.39 -34.01
CA LYS A 169 -20.94 -3.42 -33.83
C LYS A 169 -20.35 -4.45 -34.78
N ALA A 170 -19.48 -4.01 -35.69
CA ALA A 170 -18.78 -4.88 -36.62
C ALA A 170 -17.36 -5.15 -36.13
N TYR A 171 -16.86 -6.36 -36.30
CA TYR A 171 -15.51 -6.78 -35.91
C TYR A 171 -14.87 -7.63 -37.01
N LEU A 172 -13.54 -7.56 -37.08
CA LEU A 172 -12.66 -8.41 -37.88
C LEU A 172 -11.65 -9.04 -36.92
N ASN A 173 -11.60 -10.37 -36.86
CA ASN A 173 -10.76 -11.14 -35.92
C ASN A 173 -11.00 -10.73 -34.44
N ASP A 174 -12.26 -10.45 -34.08
CA ASP A 174 -12.71 -9.82 -32.81
C ASP A 174 -12.17 -8.43 -32.50
N VAL A 175 -11.51 -7.77 -33.45
CA VAL A 175 -11.10 -6.37 -33.34
C VAL A 175 -12.16 -5.46 -33.99
N LEU A 176 -12.63 -4.46 -33.24
CA LEU A 176 -13.67 -3.53 -33.66
C LEU A 176 -13.33 -2.86 -35.01
N VAL A 177 -14.27 -2.95 -35.95
CA VAL A 177 -14.24 -2.30 -37.26
C VAL A 177 -14.97 -0.96 -37.18
N THR A 178 -16.19 -0.95 -36.65
CA THR A 178 -16.96 0.26 -36.36
C THR A 178 -18.13 -0.04 -35.44
N VAL A 179 -18.58 0.97 -34.70
CA VAL A 179 -19.94 1.01 -34.12
C VAL A 179 -20.80 1.86 -35.05
N LYS A 180 -22.03 1.42 -35.33
CA LYS A 180 -23.03 2.19 -36.08
C LYS A 180 -24.35 2.17 -35.32
N SER A 181 -24.66 3.31 -34.71
CA SER A 181 -25.96 3.59 -34.07
C SER A 181 -27.00 4.07 -35.10
N ASP A 182 -28.25 4.19 -34.66
CA ASP A 182 -29.42 4.63 -35.44
C ASP A 182 -29.75 3.74 -36.66
N VAL A 183 -29.49 2.43 -36.55
CA VAL A 183 -29.84 1.44 -37.59
C VAL A 183 -30.93 0.50 -37.08
N ALA A 184 -32.16 0.74 -37.51
CA ALA A 184 -33.26 -0.20 -37.31
C ALA A 184 -33.25 -1.26 -38.43
N LEU A 185 -32.97 -2.52 -38.10
CA LEU A 185 -32.98 -3.62 -39.07
C LEU A 185 -34.42 -4.10 -39.38
N PRO A 186 -34.85 -4.13 -40.66
CA PRO A 186 -36.09 -4.79 -41.06
C PRO A 186 -35.93 -6.32 -41.07
N ALA A 187 -37.05 -7.04 -41.17
CA ALA A 187 -37.03 -8.49 -41.32
C ALA A 187 -36.35 -8.90 -42.65
N GLY A 188 -35.55 -9.96 -42.62
CA GLY A 188 -34.87 -10.48 -43.81
C GLY A 188 -33.86 -11.59 -43.51
N SER A 189 -33.46 -12.34 -44.52
CA SER A 189 -32.60 -13.54 -44.39
C SER A 189 -31.14 -13.20 -44.08
N PHE A 190 -30.43 -14.20 -43.54
CA PHE A 190 -28.97 -14.22 -43.40
C PHE A 190 -28.30 -14.94 -44.58
N GLY A 191 -27.06 -14.56 -44.89
CA GLY A 191 -26.30 -15.13 -46.00
C GLY A 191 -24.82 -14.78 -45.97
N ILE A 192 -24.08 -15.32 -46.93
CA ILE A 192 -22.65 -15.07 -47.16
C ILE A 192 -22.41 -14.70 -48.62
N ASN A 193 -21.37 -13.93 -48.88
CA ASN A 193 -21.12 -13.42 -50.22
C ASN A 193 -19.63 -13.20 -50.54
N THR A 194 -19.30 -13.32 -51.81
CA THR A 194 -17.94 -13.20 -52.36
C THR A 194 -17.94 -12.18 -53.49
N PHE A 195 -17.10 -11.13 -53.45
CA PHE A 195 -16.98 -10.15 -54.54
C PHE A 195 -15.77 -10.48 -55.42
N TYR A 196 -15.98 -11.07 -56.59
CA TYR A 196 -14.91 -11.47 -57.52
C TYR A 196 -13.80 -12.34 -56.86
N SER A 197 -14.19 -13.21 -55.93
CA SER A 197 -13.28 -13.95 -55.03
C SER A 197 -13.60 -15.45 -54.90
N ASP A 198 -12.56 -16.23 -54.64
CA ASP A 198 -12.60 -17.63 -54.22
C ASP A 198 -12.40 -17.69 -52.70
N VAL A 199 -13.43 -18.15 -51.97
CA VAL A 199 -13.49 -18.11 -50.50
C VAL A 199 -14.09 -19.41 -49.96
N THR A 200 -13.44 -20.01 -48.97
CA THR A 200 -13.98 -21.16 -48.21
C THR A 200 -14.47 -20.66 -46.86
N TYR A 201 -15.77 -20.76 -46.58
CA TYR A 201 -16.33 -20.49 -45.26
C TYR A 201 -16.28 -21.77 -44.42
N HIS A 202 -15.55 -21.73 -43.30
CA HIS A 202 -15.37 -22.86 -42.39
C HIS A 202 -16.51 -22.93 -41.38
N SER A 203 -16.86 -21.78 -40.80
CA SER A 203 -17.97 -21.63 -39.86
C SER A 203 -18.88 -20.46 -40.29
N VAL A 204 -20.18 -20.58 -40.03
CA VAL A 204 -21.14 -19.47 -40.04
C VAL A 204 -22.15 -19.71 -38.92
N THR A 205 -22.15 -18.86 -37.89
CA THR A 205 -23.00 -19.05 -36.71
C THR A 205 -23.85 -17.81 -36.39
N LEU A 206 -25.06 -18.05 -35.88
CA LEU A 206 -25.97 -17.02 -35.37
C LEU A 206 -26.27 -17.33 -33.91
N LYS A 207 -26.01 -16.36 -33.02
CA LYS A 207 -26.23 -16.46 -31.58
C LYS A 207 -27.35 -15.48 -31.22
N ASP A 208 -28.31 -15.91 -30.40
CA ASP A 208 -29.50 -15.10 -30.03
C ASP A 208 -29.18 -13.86 -29.18
N GLN A 209 -27.92 -13.67 -28.78
CA GLN A 209 -27.40 -12.50 -28.08
C GLN A 209 -25.94 -12.24 -28.51
N PRO A 210 -25.50 -10.97 -28.52
CA PRO A 210 -24.08 -10.62 -28.49
C PRO A 210 -23.33 -11.30 -27.34
N PRO A 211 -22.05 -11.72 -27.53
CA PRO A 211 -21.23 -12.24 -26.45
C PRO A 211 -20.93 -11.14 -25.40
N THR A 212 -20.90 -11.53 -24.13
CA THR A 212 -20.36 -10.68 -23.06
C THR A 212 -18.83 -10.72 -23.05
N SER A 213 -18.20 -9.62 -22.64
CA SER A 213 -16.77 -9.60 -22.35
C SER A 213 -16.39 -10.69 -21.34
N GLY A 214 -15.31 -11.41 -21.63
CA GLY A 214 -14.64 -12.34 -20.72
C GLY A 214 -13.30 -11.80 -20.20
N PHE A 215 -13.00 -10.53 -20.49
CA PHE A 215 -11.77 -9.88 -20.04
C PHE A 215 -11.81 -9.65 -18.53
N THR A 216 -10.83 -10.23 -17.83
CA THR A 216 -10.70 -10.19 -16.38
C THR A 216 -9.55 -9.27 -16.01
N HIS A 217 -9.84 -8.21 -15.26
CA HIS A 217 -8.85 -7.27 -14.75
C HIS A 217 -9.35 -6.56 -13.48
N ASN A 218 -8.45 -5.88 -12.76
CA ASN A 218 -8.83 -4.95 -11.68
C ASN A 218 -8.69 -3.46 -12.05
N LEU A 219 -8.29 -3.17 -13.30
CA LEU A 219 -8.08 -1.81 -13.84
C LEU A 219 -9.38 -1.04 -14.13
N THR A 220 -9.29 0.29 -14.14
CA THR A 220 -10.42 1.24 -14.28
C THR A 220 -10.50 1.82 -15.69
N GLY A 221 -11.17 1.10 -16.60
CA GLY A 221 -11.45 1.60 -17.96
C GLY A 221 -10.19 1.82 -18.83
N TRP A 222 -10.40 2.23 -20.08
CA TRP A 222 -9.34 2.24 -21.09
C TRP A 222 -9.41 3.46 -22.01
N ASP A 223 -8.25 3.99 -22.37
CA ASP A 223 -8.04 4.90 -23.50
C ASP A 223 -7.26 4.16 -24.60
N PHE A 224 -7.76 4.21 -25.83
CA PHE A 224 -7.18 3.49 -26.98
C PHE A 224 -6.57 4.47 -27.99
N THR A 225 -5.31 4.25 -28.38
CA THR A 225 -4.59 5.10 -29.34
C THR A 225 -3.83 4.26 -30.38
N ASN A 226 -3.72 4.79 -31.61
CA ASN A 226 -3.01 4.21 -32.77
C ASN A 226 -3.20 2.70 -32.99
N GLY A 227 -4.42 2.22 -32.75
CA GLY A 227 -4.79 0.83 -32.94
C GLY A 227 -6.29 0.66 -32.83
N TYR A 228 -6.78 -0.45 -33.33
CA TYR A 228 -8.17 -0.85 -33.17
C TYR A 228 -8.24 -1.88 -32.06
N TRP A 229 -9.14 -1.67 -31.09
CA TRP A 229 -9.20 -2.44 -29.86
C TRP A 229 -10.63 -2.81 -29.52
N SER A 230 -10.82 -3.98 -28.92
CA SER A 230 -12.09 -4.39 -28.31
C SER A 230 -11.90 -5.48 -27.26
N GLU A 231 -12.75 -5.45 -26.25
CA GLU A 231 -12.95 -6.58 -25.35
C GLU A 231 -13.65 -7.73 -26.07
N THR A 232 -13.20 -8.96 -25.80
CA THR A 232 -13.68 -10.21 -26.39
C THR A 232 -14.06 -11.19 -25.28
N VAL A 233 -14.51 -12.39 -25.64
CA VAL A 233 -14.75 -13.49 -24.68
C VAL A 233 -13.45 -14.08 -24.09
N THR A 234 -12.29 -13.81 -24.70
CA THR A 234 -10.98 -14.34 -24.28
C THR A 234 -10.07 -13.29 -23.64
N GLY A 235 -10.28 -12.00 -23.90
CA GLY A 235 -9.47 -10.91 -23.33
C GLY A 235 -9.68 -9.56 -24.03
N LEU A 236 -8.76 -8.62 -23.81
CA LEU A 236 -8.66 -7.39 -24.58
C LEU A 236 -7.82 -7.65 -25.83
N ARG A 237 -8.42 -7.51 -27.03
CA ARG A 237 -7.73 -7.75 -28.31
C ARG A 237 -7.48 -6.46 -29.07
N GLY A 238 -6.30 -6.35 -29.69
CA GLY A 238 -5.85 -5.19 -30.46
C GLY A 238 -5.22 -5.55 -31.80
N SER A 239 -5.39 -4.70 -32.81
CA SER A 239 -4.75 -4.78 -34.13
C SER A 239 -4.26 -3.39 -34.56
N MET A 240 -3.00 -3.26 -34.97
CA MET A 240 -2.37 -1.95 -35.22
C MET A 240 -1.33 -1.92 -36.36
N ASN A 241 -1.11 -0.71 -36.88
CA ASN A 241 -0.01 -0.36 -37.79
C ASN A 241 0.98 0.53 -37.02
N GLY A 242 2.25 0.13 -36.96
CA GLY A 242 3.17 0.67 -35.96
C GLY A 242 2.69 0.34 -34.55
N ASP A 243 3.04 1.20 -33.58
CA ASP A 243 2.80 1.02 -32.16
C ASP A 243 1.38 1.46 -31.77
N GLY A 244 0.56 0.52 -31.29
CA GLY A 244 -0.80 0.78 -30.81
C GLY A 244 -0.92 0.52 -29.32
N TYR A 245 -1.69 1.36 -28.63
CA TYR A 245 -1.74 1.46 -27.18
C TYR A 245 -3.15 1.29 -26.62
N ALA A 246 -3.26 0.55 -25.52
CA ALA A 246 -4.42 0.53 -24.63
C ALA A 246 -3.92 0.89 -23.22
N VAL A 247 -4.25 2.09 -22.75
CA VAL A 247 -3.78 2.62 -21.46
C VAL A 247 -4.95 2.66 -20.48
N ALA A 248 -4.77 2.11 -19.28
CA ALA A 248 -5.77 2.14 -18.23
C ALA A 248 -5.89 3.56 -17.63
N LYS A 249 -6.96 3.85 -16.89
CA LYS A 249 -7.12 5.17 -16.23
C LYS A 249 -6.58 5.21 -14.80
N ASP A 250 -6.03 4.10 -14.32
CA ASP A 250 -5.41 3.99 -13.01
C ASP A 250 -4.05 4.71 -13.01
N GLU A 251 -3.90 5.69 -12.10
CA GLU A 251 -2.67 6.45 -11.92
C GLU A 251 -1.73 5.75 -10.93
N LEU A 252 -0.48 5.61 -11.33
CA LEU A 252 0.63 5.14 -10.51
C LEU A 252 1.09 6.24 -9.57
N ASN A 253 1.03 5.95 -8.27
CA ASN A 253 1.44 6.86 -7.21
C ASN A 253 2.45 6.13 -6.32
N GLY A 254 3.69 6.05 -6.79
CA GLY A 254 4.74 5.24 -6.18
C GLY A 254 4.74 3.79 -6.66
N PRO A 255 5.35 2.87 -5.88
CA PRO A 255 5.66 1.54 -6.35
C PRO A 255 4.47 0.67 -6.74
N PHE A 256 4.69 -0.22 -7.69
CA PHE A 256 3.66 -1.11 -8.20
C PHE A 256 4.19 -2.46 -8.70
N THR A 257 3.26 -3.41 -8.78
CA THR A 257 3.38 -4.65 -9.57
C THR A 257 2.25 -4.67 -10.60
N PHE A 258 2.57 -4.91 -11.86
CA PHE A 258 1.59 -5.11 -12.93
C PHE A 258 1.84 -6.46 -13.62
N GLU A 259 0.88 -7.37 -13.53
CA GLU A 259 0.99 -8.75 -14.03
C GLU A 259 -0.26 -9.21 -14.77
N GLY A 260 -0.14 -10.28 -15.54
CA GLY A 260 -1.23 -10.86 -16.33
C GLY A 260 -0.72 -11.72 -17.47
N ASP A 261 -1.61 -12.05 -18.41
CA ASP A 261 -1.31 -12.93 -19.54
C ASP A 261 -1.33 -12.15 -20.86
N MET A 262 -0.37 -12.43 -21.74
CA MET A 262 -0.29 -11.83 -23.07
C MET A 262 -0.09 -12.88 -24.16
N THR A 263 -0.68 -12.64 -25.33
CA THR A 263 -0.56 -13.49 -26.53
C THR A 263 -0.31 -12.61 -27.75
N LEU A 264 0.86 -12.74 -28.36
CA LEU A 264 1.10 -12.20 -29.71
C LEU A 264 0.48 -13.18 -30.70
N MET A 265 -0.65 -12.85 -31.31
CA MET A 265 -1.35 -13.77 -32.22
C MET A 265 -0.68 -13.78 -33.59
N GLU A 266 -0.40 -12.60 -34.13
CA GLU A 266 0.32 -12.40 -35.40
C GLU A 266 1.15 -11.11 -35.32
N GLY A 267 2.20 -11.00 -36.15
CA GLY A 267 3.04 -9.80 -36.23
C GLY A 267 4.36 -9.87 -35.46
N THR A 268 4.93 -8.71 -35.10
CA THR A 268 6.33 -8.61 -34.67
C THR A 268 6.55 -8.47 -33.17
N ALA A 269 5.83 -7.59 -32.47
CA ALA A 269 6.10 -7.31 -31.05
C ALA A 269 4.85 -6.98 -30.24
N ILE A 270 4.95 -7.28 -28.94
CA ILE A 270 3.92 -7.07 -27.91
C ILE A 270 4.61 -6.61 -26.61
N GLY A 271 3.96 -5.76 -25.82
CA GLY A 271 4.58 -5.21 -24.62
C GLY A 271 3.62 -4.58 -23.63
N ILE A 272 4.20 -4.16 -22.52
CA ILE A 272 3.57 -3.50 -21.37
C ILE A 272 4.07 -2.06 -21.30
N LEU A 273 3.17 -1.16 -20.93
CA LEU A 273 3.42 0.26 -20.71
C LEU A 273 3.33 0.55 -19.22
N PHE A 274 4.21 1.40 -18.72
CA PHE A 274 4.17 1.88 -17.34
C PHE A 274 4.73 3.30 -17.24
N GLU A 275 4.27 4.04 -16.22
CA GLU A 275 4.43 5.48 -16.12
C GLU A 275 4.04 6.22 -17.42
N ALA A 276 3.05 5.67 -18.14
CA ALA A 276 2.62 6.14 -19.45
C ALA A 276 1.94 7.50 -19.33
N GLN A 277 2.45 8.49 -20.06
CA GLN A 277 1.92 9.85 -20.03
C GLN A 277 0.70 9.95 -20.95
N GLY A 278 -0.48 10.15 -20.37
CA GLY A 278 -1.73 10.23 -21.13
C GLY A 278 -2.06 8.93 -21.90
N SER A 279 -2.73 9.05 -23.04
CA SER A 279 -3.20 7.89 -23.84
C SER A 279 -2.27 7.50 -24.99
N ASP A 280 -1.25 8.31 -25.28
CA ASP A 280 -0.34 8.15 -26.42
C ASP A 280 1.13 8.20 -25.96
N PRO A 281 1.61 7.20 -25.20
CA PRO A 281 2.97 7.22 -24.65
C PRO A 281 4.04 7.34 -25.74
N GLY A 282 3.79 6.83 -26.95
CA GLY A 282 4.69 7.00 -28.11
C GLY A 282 4.95 8.45 -28.50
N SER A 283 4.00 9.34 -28.25
CA SER A 283 4.11 10.77 -28.52
C SER A 283 4.27 11.63 -27.28
N LEU A 284 3.89 11.14 -26.09
CA LEU A 284 3.79 11.90 -24.82
C LEU A 284 4.84 11.50 -23.78
N GLY A 285 5.42 10.31 -23.92
CA GLY A 285 6.38 9.74 -22.97
C GLY A 285 5.84 8.55 -22.16
N GLY A 286 6.78 7.75 -21.66
CA GLY A 286 6.54 6.64 -20.74
C GLY A 286 7.50 5.48 -21.01
N TYR A 287 7.51 4.51 -20.10
CA TYR A 287 8.34 3.31 -20.25
C TYR A 287 7.58 2.17 -20.93
N CYS A 288 8.34 1.34 -21.64
CA CYS A 288 7.86 0.10 -22.20
C CYS A 288 8.80 -1.06 -21.90
N VAL A 289 8.23 -2.21 -21.52
CA VAL A 289 8.91 -3.51 -21.59
C VAL A 289 8.21 -4.38 -22.63
N ASN A 290 8.97 -4.91 -23.59
CA ASN A 290 8.43 -5.69 -24.70
C ASN A 290 9.27 -6.92 -25.03
N PHE A 291 8.73 -7.77 -25.89
CA PHE A 291 9.51 -8.73 -26.68
C PHE A 291 9.26 -8.51 -28.17
N ASP A 292 10.32 -8.70 -28.98
CA ASP A 292 10.30 -8.48 -30.42
C ASP A 292 10.80 -9.75 -31.15
N LEU A 293 9.95 -10.30 -32.01
CA LEU A 293 10.27 -11.45 -32.87
C LEU A 293 10.99 -11.04 -34.16
N GLY A 294 11.05 -9.74 -34.46
CA GLY A 294 11.51 -9.16 -35.71
C GLY A 294 13.00 -9.38 -35.99
N GLY A 295 13.30 -10.11 -37.08
CA GLY A 295 14.66 -10.41 -37.55
C GLY A 295 15.42 -9.22 -38.18
N GLY A 296 15.20 -8.00 -37.70
CA GLY A 296 15.94 -6.80 -38.13
C GLY A 296 17.36 -6.75 -37.55
N ALA A 297 18.05 -5.61 -37.74
CA ALA A 297 19.43 -5.40 -37.27
C ALA A 297 19.64 -5.55 -35.75
N LEU A 298 18.55 -5.53 -34.97
CA LEU A 298 18.55 -5.68 -33.52
C LEU A 298 18.41 -7.15 -33.05
N GLY A 299 17.80 -8.01 -33.87
CA GLY A 299 17.55 -9.42 -33.55
C GLY A 299 16.46 -9.67 -32.49
N GLN A 300 16.19 -10.96 -32.26
CA GLN A 300 15.16 -11.45 -31.35
C GLN A 300 15.54 -11.26 -29.87
N GLN A 301 14.77 -10.43 -29.15
CA GLN A 301 15.12 -9.98 -27.80
C GLN A 301 13.93 -9.41 -27.02
N PHE A 302 14.10 -9.37 -25.70
CA PHE A 302 13.35 -8.48 -24.81
C PHE A 302 14.05 -7.12 -24.72
N ARG A 303 13.28 -6.06 -24.51
CA ARG A 303 13.79 -4.69 -24.29
C ARG A 303 13.02 -4.03 -23.15
N ILE A 304 13.71 -3.23 -22.35
CA ILE A 304 13.11 -2.12 -21.60
C ILE A 304 13.60 -0.84 -22.29
N PHE A 305 12.69 0.05 -22.66
CA PHE A 305 13.00 1.27 -23.37
C PHE A 305 12.04 2.41 -23.03
N GLU A 306 12.46 3.63 -23.34
CA GLU A 306 11.67 4.84 -23.15
C GLU A 306 11.04 5.30 -24.48
N TYR A 307 9.76 5.67 -24.45
CA TYR A 307 9.13 6.37 -25.58
C TYR A 307 9.43 7.87 -25.52
N PRO A 308 9.82 8.52 -26.63
CA PRO A 308 10.44 9.85 -26.59
C PRO A 308 9.43 11.02 -26.51
N TRP A 309 9.85 12.11 -25.86
CA TRP A 309 9.26 13.45 -26.08
C TRP A 309 10.21 14.33 -26.91
N LYS A 310 9.66 15.21 -27.76
CA LYS A 310 10.40 16.24 -28.53
C LYS A 310 11.51 15.75 -29.49
N GLY A 311 11.40 14.55 -30.04
CA GLY A 311 12.13 14.17 -31.26
C GLY A 311 13.52 13.55 -31.06
N SER A 312 13.79 13.00 -29.87
CA SER A 312 14.88 12.03 -29.69
C SER A 312 14.52 10.66 -30.29
N LEU A 313 15.52 9.79 -30.42
CA LEU A 313 15.32 8.36 -30.70
C LEU A 313 14.87 7.65 -29.41
N VAL A 314 14.15 6.53 -29.56
CA VAL A 314 13.86 5.59 -28.47
C VAL A 314 15.15 5.18 -27.76
N SER A 315 15.24 5.42 -26.45
CA SER A 315 16.39 5.06 -25.62
C SER A 315 16.18 3.67 -25.00
N ASP A 316 17.18 2.78 -25.15
CA ASP A 316 17.12 1.44 -24.58
C ASP A 316 17.78 1.39 -23.19
N LEU A 317 16.97 1.11 -22.18
CA LEU A 317 17.38 0.96 -20.78
C LEU A 317 18.07 -0.40 -20.55
N ALA A 318 17.49 -1.47 -21.10
CA ALA A 318 18.04 -2.81 -21.03
C ALA A 318 17.63 -3.69 -22.23
N LYS A 319 18.44 -4.68 -22.55
CA LYS A 319 18.18 -5.71 -23.57
C LYS A 319 18.59 -7.07 -23.06
N ASN A 320 17.82 -8.10 -23.40
CA ASN A 320 18.16 -9.49 -23.12
C ASN A 320 17.70 -10.35 -24.30
N ARG A 321 18.61 -11.04 -25.00
CA ARG A 321 18.21 -11.85 -26.17
C ARG A 321 17.47 -13.10 -25.71
N PHE A 322 16.57 -13.61 -26.54
CA PHE A 322 15.84 -14.85 -26.25
C PHE A 322 16.77 -16.05 -25.95
N VAL A 323 17.92 -16.10 -26.63
CA VAL A 323 18.96 -17.13 -26.40
C VAL A 323 19.73 -16.94 -25.09
N GLU A 324 19.80 -15.73 -24.55
CA GLU A 324 20.47 -15.39 -23.29
C GLU A 324 19.51 -15.59 -22.11
N ALA A 325 18.24 -15.20 -22.27
CA ALA A 325 17.15 -15.49 -21.33
C ALA A 325 16.75 -16.98 -21.28
N GLY A 326 17.14 -17.80 -22.26
CA GLY A 326 16.79 -19.22 -22.32
C GLY A 326 15.33 -19.53 -22.66
N ILE A 327 14.59 -18.53 -23.17
CA ILE A 327 13.18 -18.65 -23.58
C ILE A 327 13.00 -18.08 -24.99
N SER A 328 12.21 -18.73 -25.84
CA SER A 328 11.96 -18.29 -27.22
C SER A 328 10.45 -18.12 -27.46
N PRO A 329 9.91 -16.91 -27.24
CA PRO A 329 8.49 -16.62 -27.46
C PRO A 329 8.06 -16.89 -28.91
N LYS A 330 6.80 -17.27 -29.10
CA LYS A 330 6.21 -17.54 -30.43
C LYS A 330 4.86 -16.87 -30.61
N THR A 331 4.46 -16.68 -31.86
CA THR A 331 3.09 -16.31 -32.20
C THR A 331 2.11 -17.43 -31.80
N GLY A 332 0.94 -17.06 -31.30
CA GLY A 332 -0.12 -17.97 -30.86
C GLY A 332 0.11 -18.67 -29.51
N GLU A 333 1.27 -18.48 -28.87
CA GLU A 333 1.51 -18.96 -27.50
C GLU A 333 1.22 -17.84 -26.48
N THR A 334 0.53 -18.19 -25.39
CA THR A 334 0.21 -17.29 -24.28
C THR A 334 1.28 -17.40 -23.19
N TYR A 335 1.72 -16.27 -22.66
CA TYR A 335 2.70 -16.20 -21.58
C TYR A 335 2.23 -15.27 -20.46
N HIS A 336 2.45 -15.71 -19.23
CA HIS A 336 2.28 -14.88 -18.06
C HIS A 336 3.47 -13.91 -17.92
N PHE A 337 3.20 -12.63 -17.65
CA PHE A 337 4.20 -11.59 -17.40
C PHE A 337 3.99 -10.98 -16.01
N LYS A 338 5.09 -10.51 -15.41
CA LYS A 338 5.08 -9.73 -14.18
C LYS A 338 6.13 -8.63 -14.25
N LEU A 339 5.67 -7.38 -14.22
CA LEU A 339 6.46 -6.17 -14.13
C LEU A 339 6.40 -5.64 -12.69
N GLN A 340 7.53 -5.23 -12.14
CA GLN A 340 7.63 -4.59 -10.84
C GLN A 340 8.45 -3.31 -10.95
N TYR A 341 7.99 -2.23 -10.33
CA TYR A 341 8.69 -0.96 -10.24
C TYR A 341 8.80 -0.51 -8.79
N ALA A 342 10.03 -0.27 -8.34
CA ALA A 342 10.39 -0.04 -6.95
C ALA A 342 11.64 0.82 -6.86
N ASP A 343 11.64 1.93 -6.10
CA ASP A 343 12.86 2.70 -5.81
C ASP A 343 13.69 3.09 -7.07
N GLY A 344 13.00 3.42 -8.17
CA GLY A 344 13.61 3.73 -9.48
C GLY A 344 14.13 2.51 -10.27
N LYS A 345 13.85 1.29 -9.81
CA LYS A 345 14.28 0.01 -10.40
C LYS A 345 13.11 -0.73 -11.04
N ILE A 346 13.40 -1.34 -12.19
CA ILE A 346 12.47 -2.09 -13.03
C ILE A 346 12.90 -3.56 -13.04
N SER A 347 12.01 -4.45 -12.61
CA SER A 347 12.20 -5.91 -12.66
C SER A 347 11.07 -6.55 -13.47
N TYR A 348 11.41 -7.52 -14.33
CA TYR A 348 10.47 -8.13 -15.27
C TYR A 348 10.69 -9.65 -15.41
N THR A 349 9.61 -10.40 -15.19
CA THR A 349 9.53 -11.85 -15.37
C THR A 349 8.56 -12.16 -16.52
N PHE A 350 8.90 -13.13 -17.36
CA PHE A 350 8.09 -13.56 -18.51
C PHE A 350 8.14 -15.07 -18.67
N GLY A 351 6.98 -15.73 -18.77
CA GLY A 351 6.89 -17.20 -18.88
C GLY A 351 7.48 -17.95 -17.69
N GLY A 352 7.55 -17.32 -16.51
CA GLY A 352 8.23 -17.86 -15.32
C GLY A 352 9.75 -17.69 -15.31
N VAL A 353 10.33 -16.98 -16.28
CA VAL A 353 11.77 -16.68 -16.37
C VAL A 353 12.02 -15.22 -16.03
N GLU A 354 12.98 -14.95 -15.15
CA GLU A 354 13.47 -13.60 -14.89
C GLU A 354 14.25 -13.08 -16.11
N ILE A 355 13.74 -12.01 -16.73
CA ILE A 355 14.34 -11.40 -17.93
C ILE A 355 15.20 -10.21 -17.55
N PHE A 356 14.71 -9.40 -16.60
CA PHE A 356 15.36 -8.19 -16.12
C PHE A 356 15.20 -8.11 -14.59
N ARG A 357 16.27 -7.71 -13.91
CA ARG A 357 16.32 -7.49 -12.46
C ARG A 357 16.96 -6.15 -12.20
N ASP A 358 16.29 -5.35 -11.37
CA ASP A 358 16.77 -4.10 -10.79
C ASP A 358 17.36 -3.11 -11.83
N ILE A 359 16.76 -3.05 -13.02
CA ILE A 359 17.17 -2.14 -14.09
C ILE A 359 16.78 -0.72 -13.70
N VAL A 360 17.78 0.13 -13.53
CA VAL A 360 17.58 1.55 -13.20
C VAL A 360 17.56 2.36 -14.49
N ASP A 361 16.70 3.38 -14.55
CA ASP A 361 16.82 4.44 -15.54
C ASP A 361 17.91 5.42 -15.13
N PHE A 362 18.93 5.52 -15.97
CA PHE A 362 20.09 6.39 -15.77
C PHE A 362 20.02 7.69 -16.59
N ASP A 363 18.88 8.02 -17.22
CA ASP A 363 18.66 9.26 -17.98
C ASP A 363 17.74 10.25 -17.22
N THR A 364 18.29 11.23 -16.49
CA THR A 364 17.45 12.26 -15.81
C THR A 364 16.85 13.29 -16.73
N THR A 365 17.16 13.28 -18.02
CA THR A 365 16.49 14.22 -18.91
C THR A 365 14.98 13.94 -18.96
N GLN A 366 14.56 12.69 -18.66
CA GLN A 366 13.17 12.27 -18.73
C GLN A 366 12.78 11.08 -17.81
N VAL A 367 12.92 11.22 -16.49
CA VAL A 367 12.38 10.21 -15.53
C VAL A 367 10.89 10.44 -15.26
N TYR A 368 10.05 9.43 -15.50
CA TYR A 368 8.63 9.46 -15.12
C TYR A 368 8.45 8.88 -13.71
N THR A 369 8.05 9.74 -12.76
CA THR A 369 7.79 9.35 -11.36
C THR A 369 6.30 9.10 -11.07
N SER A 370 5.44 9.27 -12.08
CA SER A 370 3.99 9.06 -12.02
C SER A 370 3.42 9.04 -13.44
N GLY A 371 2.42 8.20 -13.68
CA GLY A 371 1.73 8.03 -14.96
C GLY A 371 0.83 6.81 -14.89
N ARG A 372 0.52 6.19 -16.02
CA ARG A 372 -0.48 5.10 -16.07
C ARG A 372 0.12 3.77 -16.54
N VAL A 373 -0.56 2.66 -16.24
CA VAL A 373 -0.23 1.35 -16.84
C VAL A 373 -1.02 1.12 -18.12
N GLY A 374 -0.47 0.29 -18.99
CA GLY A 374 -1.14 -0.11 -20.22
C GLY A 374 -0.51 -1.29 -20.90
N VAL A 375 -1.05 -1.64 -22.05
CA VAL A 375 -0.58 -2.72 -22.92
C VAL A 375 -0.46 -2.24 -24.36
N MET A 376 0.41 -2.86 -25.14
CA MET A 376 0.72 -2.42 -26.50
C MET A 376 1.03 -3.57 -27.47
N GLY A 377 0.88 -3.29 -28.76
CA GLY A 377 1.39 -4.12 -29.85
C GLY A 377 2.07 -3.26 -30.92
N CYS A 378 3.01 -3.82 -31.66
CA CYS A 378 3.66 -3.15 -32.80
C CYS A 378 3.54 -4.00 -34.07
N ASN A 379 2.85 -3.47 -35.08
CA ASN A 379 2.53 -4.16 -36.34
C ASN A 379 1.96 -5.57 -36.11
N ALA A 380 1.01 -5.68 -35.17
CA ALA A 380 0.62 -6.94 -34.56
C ALA A 380 -0.90 -7.08 -34.39
N LEU A 381 -1.31 -8.33 -34.20
CA LEU A 381 -2.58 -8.74 -33.60
C LEU A 381 -2.25 -9.32 -32.23
N VAL A 382 -2.79 -8.74 -31.16
CA VAL A 382 -2.41 -9.03 -29.76
C VAL A 382 -3.63 -9.25 -28.89
N GLU A 383 -3.50 -10.08 -27.86
CA GLU A 383 -4.54 -10.32 -26.85
C GLU A 383 -3.95 -10.32 -25.44
N PHE A 384 -4.68 -9.72 -24.49
CA PHE A 384 -4.30 -9.62 -23.08
C PHE A 384 -5.44 -10.08 -22.16
N GLN A 385 -5.11 -10.74 -21.06
CA GLN A 385 -6.08 -11.32 -20.12
C GLN A 385 -5.52 -11.33 -18.69
N ASN A 386 -6.38 -11.44 -17.67
CA ASN A 386 -6.01 -11.55 -16.25
C ASN A 386 -5.15 -10.37 -15.71
N LEU A 387 -5.36 -9.16 -16.22
CA LEU A 387 -4.52 -8.00 -15.91
C LEU A 387 -4.74 -7.47 -14.49
N THR A 388 -3.72 -7.55 -13.65
CA THR A 388 -3.77 -7.18 -12.22
C THR A 388 -2.69 -6.16 -11.88
N LEU A 389 -3.12 -4.97 -11.45
CA LEU A 389 -2.27 -3.92 -10.88
C LEU A 389 -2.35 -3.94 -9.35
N THR A 390 -1.21 -3.93 -8.67
CA THR A 390 -1.09 -3.75 -7.21
C THR A 390 -0.19 -2.55 -6.95
N THR A 391 -0.64 -1.58 -6.14
CA THR A 391 0.09 -0.35 -5.79
C THR A 391 0.24 -0.22 -4.28
N GLY A 392 1.32 0.39 -3.80
CA GLY A 392 1.48 0.72 -2.38
C GLY A 392 2.93 0.88 -1.90
N ALA A 393 3.10 1.38 -0.67
CA ALA A 393 4.40 1.57 -0.04
C ALA A 393 5.15 0.23 0.18
N TRP A 394 6.49 0.27 0.15
CA TRP A 394 7.37 -0.86 0.48
C TRP A 394 7.72 -1.00 1.96
N GLU A 395 7.28 -0.06 2.80
CA GLU A 395 7.52 -0.13 4.23
C GLU A 395 6.84 -1.36 4.83
N ASN A 396 7.64 -2.19 5.48
CA ASN A 396 7.23 -3.42 6.19
C ASN A 396 7.73 -3.36 7.64
N GLN A 397 7.58 -2.19 8.28
CA GLN A 397 8.10 -1.96 9.62
C GLN A 397 7.08 -2.34 10.70
N MET A 398 7.58 -2.89 11.80
CA MET A 398 6.84 -3.00 13.06
C MET A 398 7.25 -1.78 13.89
N THR A 399 6.39 -0.76 13.91
CA THR A 399 6.74 0.61 14.35
C THR A 399 6.60 0.81 15.86
N SER A 400 5.89 -0.07 16.55
CA SER A 400 5.88 -0.19 18.01
C SER A 400 5.53 -1.61 18.41
N VAL A 401 6.02 -2.08 19.57
CA VAL A 401 5.69 -3.40 20.14
C VAL A 401 5.58 -3.27 21.65
N SER A 402 4.53 -3.85 22.22
CA SER A 402 4.31 -3.94 23.67
C SER A 402 3.68 -5.28 24.05
N LEU A 403 3.98 -5.73 25.27
CA LEU A 403 3.49 -7.00 25.81
C LEU A 403 3.06 -6.78 27.26
N ASN A 404 1.83 -7.15 27.62
CA ASN A 404 1.34 -7.00 29.00
C ASN A 404 0.90 -8.36 29.57
N PRO A 405 1.32 -8.72 30.81
CA PRO A 405 2.27 -8.02 31.67
C PRO A 405 3.73 -8.22 31.21
N HIS A 406 4.61 -7.27 31.54
CA HIS A 406 6.07 -7.42 31.49
C HIS A 406 6.73 -6.60 32.62
N THR A 407 7.98 -6.91 32.95
CA THR A 407 8.79 -6.22 33.98
C THR A 407 10.04 -5.54 33.42
N ALA A 408 10.52 -5.98 32.26
CA ALA A 408 11.58 -5.34 31.49
C ALA A 408 11.40 -5.66 29.99
N SER A 409 11.91 -4.78 29.12
CA SER A 409 11.95 -5.01 27.67
C SER A 409 13.26 -4.48 27.06
N VAL A 410 13.71 -5.08 25.96
CA VAL A 410 14.89 -4.70 25.17
C VAL A 410 14.57 -4.94 23.69
N GLN A 411 14.98 -4.03 22.80
CA GLN A 411 14.97 -4.25 21.35
C GLN A 411 16.42 -4.37 20.84
N GLU A 412 16.68 -5.34 19.98
CA GLU A 412 17.92 -5.43 19.20
C GLU A 412 17.56 -5.73 17.74
N ASP A 413 17.99 -4.86 16.81
CA ASP A 413 17.65 -4.95 15.39
C ASP A 413 16.13 -5.18 15.15
N ASP A 414 15.78 -6.31 14.52
CA ASP A 414 14.41 -6.75 14.23
C ASP A 414 13.84 -7.70 15.29
N ALA A 415 14.42 -7.72 16.50
CA ALA A 415 14.00 -8.57 17.61
C ALA A 415 13.60 -7.77 18.85
N PHE A 416 12.50 -8.19 19.48
CA PHE A 416 11.95 -7.64 20.71
C PHE A 416 11.97 -8.70 21.81
N TYR A 417 12.56 -8.35 22.95
CA TYR A 417 12.76 -9.24 24.09
C TYR A 417 12.01 -8.70 25.30
N PHE A 418 11.26 -9.56 25.97
CA PHE A 418 10.48 -9.20 27.17
C PHE A 418 10.81 -10.13 28.34
N LEU A 419 10.86 -9.57 29.55
CA LEU A 419 10.90 -10.32 30.80
C LEU A 419 9.52 -10.24 31.47
N VAL A 420 8.99 -11.38 31.92
CA VAL A 420 7.72 -11.48 32.64
C VAL A 420 7.90 -12.24 33.96
N GLU A 421 6.96 -12.10 34.90
CA GLU A 421 7.07 -12.74 36.22
C GLU A 421 7.11 -14.28 36.13
N ASP A 422 7.84 -14.91 37.07
CA ASP A 422 7.86 -16.37 37.21
C ASP A 422 6.45 -16.91 37.50
N GLY A 423 6.00 -17.86 36.68
CA GLY A 423 4.65 -18.43 36.75
C GLY A 423 3.66 -17.87 35.72
N THR A 424 4.07 -16.87 34.92
CA THR A 424 3.31 -16.41 33.75
C THR A 424 3.12 -17.54 32.73
N ASP A 425 1.90 -17.72 32.21
CA ASP A 425 1.61 -18.70 31.16
C ASP A 425 2.07 -18.19 29.78
N LEU A 426 3.31 -18.51 29.43
CA LEU A 426 3.91 -18.14 28.14
C LEU A 426 3.16 -18.72 26.93
N THR A 427 2.33 -19.75 27.10
CA THR A 427 1.61 -20.39 25.98
C THR A 427 0.40 -19.58 25.50
N ARG A 428 0.08 -18.47 26.17
CA ARG A 428 -1.16 -17.69 25.96
C ARG A 428 -0.99 -16.17 26.05
N LEU A 429 0.14 -15.64 25.57
CA LEU A 429 0.40 -14.20 25.60
C LEU A 429 -0.01 -13.51 24.28
N ALA A 430 -0.35 -12.23 24.36
CA ALA A 430 -0.86 -11.45 23.23
C ALA A 430 -0.16 -10.08 23.13
N PRO A 431 0.97 -9.97 22.42
CA PRO A 431 1.61 -8.68 22.20
C PRO A 431 0.78 -7.82 21.24
N THR A 432 0.82 -6.51 21.46
CA THR A 432 0.26 -5.50 20.57
C THR A 432 1.37 -4.75 19.88
N PHE A 433 1.20 -4.50 18.58
CA PHE A 433 2.14 -3.77 17.75
C PHE A 433 1.44 -2.92 16.70
N ALA A 434 2.10 -1.86 16.25
CA ALA A 434 1.74 -1.09 15.06
C ALA A 434 2.62 -1.49 13.87
N LEU A 435 2.10 -1.29 12.67
CA LEU A 435 2.81 -1.53 11.40
C LEU A 435 2.89 -0.21 10.61
N SER A 436 3.82 -0.16 9.64
CA SER A 436 3.86 0.90 8.62
C SER A 436 2.59 0.93 7.75
N ASP A 437 2.31 2.08 7.14
CA ASP A 437 1.03 2.33 6.46
C ASP A 437 0.74 1.33 5.33
N GLY A 438 -0.44 0.70 5.40
CA GLY A 438 -0.88 -0.33 4.46
C GLY A 438 -0.16 -1.68 4.57
N ALA A 439 0.80 -1.84 5.48
CA ALA A 439 1.42 -3.12 5.74
C ALA A 439 0.48 -4.08 6.50
N SER A 440 0.78 -5.36 6.39
CA SER A 440 0.05 -6.47 7.01
C SER A 440 1.03 -7.39 7.74
N SER A 441 0.55 -8.21 8.67
CA SER A 441 1.36 -9.21 9.38
C SER A 441 0.70 -10.57 9.27
N ASP A 442 1.49 -11.64 9.20
CA ASP A 442 0.98 -13.03 9.19
C ASP A 442 0.25 -13.41 10.50
N LYS A 443 0.48 -12.63 11.56
CA LYS A 443 -0.20 -12.71 12.86
C LYS A 443 -0.84 -11.36 13.18
N GLU A 444 -2.06 -11.36 13.70
CA GLU A 444 -2.76 -10.13 14.08
C GLU A 444 -2.19 -9.52 15.37
N SER A 445 -2.17 -8.19 15.45
CA SER A 445 -1.83 -7.44 16.66
C SER A 445 -2.83 -7.75 17.78
N GLY A 446 -2.35 -8.11 18.97
CA GLY A 446 -3.19 -8.60 20.07
C GLY A 446 -3.69 -10.04 19.94
N SER A 447 -3.20 -10.81 18.96
CA SER A 447 -3.51 -12.26 18.86
C SER A 447 -2.70 -13.09 19.86
N VAL A 448 -3.31 -14.16 20.38
CA VAL A 448 -2.67 -15.05 21.36
C VAL A 448 -1.68 -15.98 20.67
N GLN A 449 -0.43 -16.00 21.14
CA GLN A 449 0.67 -16.84 20.67
C GLN A 449 1.35 -17.61 21.82
N ASP A 450 2.12 -18.64 21.48
CA ASP A 450 2.92 -19.44 22.41
C ASP A 450 4.39 -19.03 22.37
N PHE A 451 4.86 -18.38 23.43
CA PHE A 451 6.23 -17.90 23.61
C PHE A 451 7.09 -18.84 24.46
N SER A 452 6.73 -20.12 24.56
CA SER A 452 7.65 -21.15 25.09
C SER A 452 8.93 -21.28 24.24
N GLN A 453 8.94 -20.73 23.01
CA GLN A 453 10.09 -20.42 22.16
C GLN A 453 9.88 -19.03 21.50
N PRO A 454 10.92 -18.38 20.94
CA PRO A 454 10.74 -17.16 20.15
C PRO A 454 9.76 -17.32 18.99
N VAL A 455 8.97 -16.29 18.71
CA VAL A 455 7.93 -16.27 17.67
C VAL A 455 8.30 -15.25 16.59
N GLU A 456 8.40 -15.71 15.35
CA GLU A 456 8.60 -14.86 14.18
C GLU A 456 7.29 -14.21 13.72
N TYR A 457 7.34 -12.95 13.25
CA TYR A 457 6.24 -12.20 12.66
C TYR A 457 6.68 -11.71 11.27
N ARG A 458 6.00 -12.15 10.22
CA ARG A 458 6.28 -11.73 8.84
C ARG A 458 5.39 -10.54 8.50
N VAL A 459 5.99 -9.35 8.50
CA VAL A 459 5.34 -8.11 8.07
C VAL A 459 5.51 -7.96 6.56
N LYS A 460 4.40 -7.79 5.85
CA LYS A 460 4.33 -7.60 4.40
C LYS A 460 3.84 -6.19 4.08
N ALA A 461 4.66 -5.42 3.38
CA ALA A 461 4.31 -4.10 2.87
C ALA A 461 3.17 -4.17 1.83
N ALA A 462 2.45 -3.07 1.62
CA ALA A 462 1.42 -2.97 0.58
C ALA A 462 1.96 -3.28 -0.83
N GLY A 463 3.17 -2.81 -1.15
CA GLY A 463 3.86 -3.13 -2.42
C GLY A 463 4.29 -4.60 -2.54
N GLY A 464 4.40 -5.32 -1.42
CA GLY A 464 4.62 -6.77 -1.39
C GLY A 464 5.96 -7.25 -0.79
N ASN A 465 6.88 -6.36 -0.42
CA ASN A 465 8.13 -6.74 0.25
C ASN A 465 7.86 -7.22 1.68
N GLU A 466 8.60 -8.24 2.12
CA GLU A 466 8.38 -8.89 3.42
C GLU A 466 9.61 -8.79 4.31
N LYS A 467 9.40 -8.51 5.60
CA LYS A 467 10.42 -8.49 6.66
C LYS A 467 9.98 -9.38 7.81
N THR A 468 10.92 -10.10 8.42
CA THR A 468 10.64 -10.95 9.58
C THR A 468 11.14 -10.27 10.85
N TYR A 469 10.24 -10.03 11.79
CA TYR A 469 10.55 -9.63 13.17
C TYR A 469 10.51 -10.85 14.10
N THR A 470 11.24 -10.82 15.21
CA THR A 470 11.20 -11.87 16.24
C THR A 470 10.74 -11.30 17.57
N ILE A 471 9.79 -11.94 18.25
CA ILE A 471 9.43 -11.61 19.64
C ILE A 471 9.78 -12.80 20.52
N ALA A 472 10.58 -12.56 21.56
CA ALA A 472 10.99 -13.57 22.54
C ALA A 472 10.62 -13.13 23.97
N VAL A 473 10.14 -14.07 24.78
CA VAL A 473 9.69 -13.80 26.15
C VAL A 473 10.40 -14.74 27.11
N TYR A 474 10.90 -14.20 28.22
CA TYR A 474 11.64 -14.92 29.25
C TYR A 474 11.02 -14.74 30.63
N THR A 475 11.35 -15.65 31.55
CA THR A 475 11.09 -15.49 32.98
C THR A 475 12.42 -15.51 33.77
N PRO A 476 12.51 -14.89 34.95
CA PRO A 476 13.72 -14.90 35.79
C PRO A 476 14.29 -16.31 36.08
N SER A 477 13.43 -17.31 36.18
CA SER A 477 13.82 -18.72 36.36
C SER A 477 14.52 -19.36 35.15
N MET A 478 14.40 -18.79 33.94
CA MET A 478 15.16 -19.26 32.77
C MET A 478 16.64 -18.88 32.81
N ALA A 479 16.98 -17.80 33.51
CA ALA A 479 18.35 -17.33 33.61
C ALA A 479 19.21 -18.32 34.43
N SER A 480 20.41 -18.63 33.93
CA SER A 480 21.38 -19.43 34.66
C SER A 480 22.04 -18.62 35.78
N ALA A 481 22.81 -19.28 36.64
CA ALA A 481 23.66 -18.58 37.61
C ALA A 481 24.74 -17.72 36.91
N GLY A 482 25.17 -18.10 35.70
CA GLY A 482 26.11 -17.32 34.90
C GLY A 482 25.47 -16.02 34.39
N ASP A 483 24.24 -16.10 33.88
CA ASP A 483 23.52 -14.93 33.35
C ASP A 483 23.28 -13.87 34.43
N ARG A 484 22.80 -14.29 35.61
CA ARG A 484 22.66 -13.40 36.78
C ARG A 484 24.00 -12.80 37.21
N SER A 485 25.09 -13.57 37.17
CA SER A 485 26.42 -13.06 37.54
C SER A 485 26.95 -12.03 36.53
N ALA A 486 26.65 -12.22 35.23
CA ALA A 486 27.02 -11.27 34.19
C ALA A 486 26.22 -9.96 34.29
N ALA A 487 24.90 -10.07 34.48
CA ALA A 487 24.03 -8.91 34.69
C ALA A 487 24.49 -8.10 35.91
N SER A 488 24.66 -8.72 37.09
CA SER A 488 25.05 -7.98 38.29
C SER A 488 26.46 -7.40 38.26
N ALA A 489 27.40 -7.98 37.51
CA ALA A 489 28.71 -7.34 37.27
C ALA A 489 28.57 -6.04 36.47
N VAL A 490 27.63 -5.96 35.54
CA VAL A 490 27.29 -4.73 34.82
C VAL A 490 26.51 -3.77 35.73
N GLU A 491 25.54 -4.24 36.53
CA GLU A 491 24.84 -3.41 37.52
C GLU A 491 25.81 -2.72 38.50
N GLU A 492 26.81 -3.44 39.01
CA GLU A 492 27.88 -2.89 39.86
C GLU A 492 28.73 -1.83 39.13
N THR A 493 29.00 -2.04 37.84
CA THR A 493 29.76 -1.09 37.01
C THR A 493 28.96 0.20 36.78
N ILE A 494 27.66 0.08 36.50
CA ILE A 494 26.75 1.22 36.33
C ILE A 494 26.57 1.97 37.66
N ALA A 495 26.40 1.26 38.78
CA ALA A 495 26.28 1.85 40.11
C ALA A 495 27.54 2.59 40.59
N ALA A 496 28.70 2.31 39.99
CA ALA A 496 29.95 3.02 40.24
C ALA A 496 30.11 4.30 39.41
N LEU A 497 29.21 4.60 38.46
CA LEU A 497 29.28 5.79 37.62
C LEU A 497 29.06 7.08 38.44
N PRO A 498 29.75 8.17 38.07
CA PRO A 498 29.63 9.45 38.78
C PRO A 498 28.29 10.13 38.51
N ALA A 499 27.81 10.91 39.49
CA ALA A 499 26.54 11.63 39.40
C ALA A 499 26.46 12.62 38.22
N LEU A 500 27.60 13.15 37.76
CA LEU A 500 27.73 13.99 36.57
C LEU A 500 28.88 13.47 35.69
N VAL A 501 28.61 13.31 34.39
CA VAL A 501 29.64 12.91 33.43
C VAL A 501 30.48 14.13 33.00
N THR A 502 31.78 13.91 32.87
CA THR A 502 32.79 14.93 32.52
C THR A 502 33.87 14.28 31.66
N PRO A 503 34.65 15.05 30.89
CA PRO A 503 35.76 14.48 30.09
C PRO A 503 36.78 13.67 30.89
N ALA A 504 36.86 13.85 32.21
CA ALA A 504 37.76 13.10 33.10
C ALA A 504 37.23 11.72 33.53
N ASN A 505 35.92 11.47 33.38
CA ASN A 505 35.26 10.23 33.77
C ASN A 505 34.48 9.54 32.63
N GLN A 506 34.40 10.19 31.45
CA GLN A 506 33.83 9.68 30.19
C GLN A 506 34.18 8.20 29.91
N ALA A 507 35.45 7.82 30.04
CA ALA A 507 35.92 6.45 29.79
C ALA A 507 35.23 5.38 30.68
N GLN A 508 34.73 5.75 31.86
CA GLN A 508 33.98 4.85 32.74
C GLN A 508 32.57 4.57 32.21
N VAL A 509 31.93 5.58 31.60
CA VAL A 509 30.63 5.43 30.92
C VAL A 509 30.80 4.59 29.65
N GLU A 510 31.87 4.82 28.90
CA GLU A 510 32.21 4.02 27.71
C GLU A 510 32.50 2.54 28.07
N GLU A 511 33.22 2.28 29.17
CA GLU A 511 33.47 0.93 29.68
C GLU A 511 32.19 0.24 30.16
N ALA A 512 31.33 0.95 30.92
CA ALA A 512 30.03 0.45 31.36
C ALA A 512 29.08 0.16 30.18
N SER A 513 29.07 1.04 29.18
CA SER A 513 28.29 0.88 27.93
C SER A 513 28.77 -0.34 27.14
N ALA A 514 30.08 -0.48 26.93
CA ALA A 514 30.65 -1.65 26.25
C ALA A 514 30.37 -2.96 26.99
N ALA A 515 30.44 -2.95 28.33
CA ALA A 515 30.13 -4.10 29.17
C ALA A 515 28.64 -4.50 29.08
N TYR A 516 27.73 -3.53 29.12
CA TYR A 516 26.29 -3.75 28.91
C TYR A 516 25.99 -4.28 27.51
N GLN A 517 26.58 -3.68 26.47
CA GLN A 517 26.33 -4.11 25.09
C GLN A 517 26.85 -5.51 24.77
N ALA A 518 27.87 -5.99 25.51
CA ALA A 518 28.39 -7.36 25.39
C ALA A 518 27.51 -8.43 26.07
N LEU A 519 26.48 -8.05 26.83
CA LEU A 519 25.51 -8.98 27.43
C LEU A 519 24.58 -9.57 26.37
N THR A 520 24.04 -10.77 26.63
CA THR A 520 22.93 -11.33 25.84
C THR A 520 21.60 -10.61 26.14
N PRO A 521 20.58 -10.69 25.28
CA PRO A 521 19.28 -10.05 25.55
C PRO A 521 18.65 -10.43 26.90
N LEU A 522 18.72 -11.72 27.27
CA LEU A 522 18.25 -12.18 28.60
C LEU A 522 19.09 -11.59 29.75
N GLN A 523 20.40 -11.38 29.55
CA GLN A 523 21.24 -10.74 30.57
C GLN A 523 20.95 -9.24 30.66
N LYS A 524 20.74 -8.54 29.53
CA LYS A 524 20.34 -7.11 29.48
C LYS A 524 19.02 -6.87 30.22
N LEU A 525 18.03 -7.76 30.02
CA LEU A 525 16.74 -7.75 30.73
C LEU A 525 16.84 -7.93 32.25
N LEU A 526 17.97 -8.42 32.77
CA LEU A 526 18.21 -8.61 34.21
C LEU A 526 18.98 -7.45 34.85
N VAL A 527 19.48 -6.48 34.08
CA VAL A 527 20.19 -5.30 34.59
C VAL A 527 19.16 -4.26 35.02
N THR A 528 18.91 -4.16 36.33
CA THR A 528 17.81 -3.35 36.88
C THR A 528 18.06 -1.84 36.89
N ASN A 529 19.30 -1.40 36.63
CA ASN A 529 19.72 0.01 36.59
C ASN A 529 20.23 0.46 35.22
N ALA A 530 19.82 -0.23 34.13
CA ALA A 530 20.24 0.12 32.77
C ALA A 530 19.79 1.54 32.33
N ASP A 531 18.72 2.04 32.93
CA ASP A 531 18.20 3.40 32.77
C ASP A 531 19.17 4.48 33.28
N VAL A 532 19.97 4.17 34.31
CA VAL A 532 21.05 5.05 34.80
C VAL A 532 22.20 5.09 33.79
N LEU A 533 22.54 3.96 33.17
CA LEU A 533 23.57 3.90 32.14
C LEU A 533 23.18 4.72 30.91
N GLU A 534 21.92 4.61 30.46
CA GLU A 534 21.36 5.42 29.38
C GLU A 534 21.48 6.92 29.69
N GLU A 535 21.05 7.36 30.88
CA GLU A 535 21.20 8.75 31.35
C GLU A 535 22.67 9.23 31.33
N LYS A 536 23.62 8.36 31.72
CA LYS A 536 25.05 8.70 31.68
C LYS A 536 25.62 8.70 30.27
N ILE A 537 25.12 7.88 29.35
CA ILE A 537 25.47 7.95 27.92
C ILE A 537 24.99 9.27 27.30
N ASP A 538 23.78 9.73 27.64
CA ASP A 538 23.24 11.02 27.22
C ASP A 538 24.02 12.21 27.79
N GLN A 539 24.42 12.15 29.06
CA GLN A 539 25.31 13.14 29.68
C GLN A 539 26.76 13.06 29.18
N SER A 540 27.12 12.06 28.37
CA SER A 540 28.51 11.75 28.06
C SER A 540 29.14 12.80 27.14
N VAL A 541 30.03 13.61 27.73
CA VAL A 541 30.77 14.64 27.02
C VAL A 541 31.84 13.93 26.19
N ALA A 542 31.46 13.55 24.96
CA ALA A 542 32.38 13.11 23.93
C ALA A 542 33.56 14.09 23.79
N GLY A 543 34.65 13.62 23.20
CA GLY A 543 35.80 14.46 22.87
C GLY A 543 35.46 15.64 21.94
N PRO A 544 36.46 16.32 21.37
CA PRO A 544 36.19 17.39 20.40
C PRO A 544 35.25 16.89 19.29
N ILE A 545 34.08 17.52 19.12
CA ILE A 545 33.04 17.08 18.18
C ILE A 545 33.64 16.97 16.79
N ARG A 546 33.48 15.79 16.19
CA ARG A 546 34.10 15.42 14.91
C ARG A 546 33.24 15.91 13.77
N VAL A 547 33.61 17.06 13.21
CA VAL A 547 32.94 17.67 12.06
C VAL A 547 33.65 17.22 10.79
N LEU A 548 33.01 16.35 10.01
CA LEU A 548 33.49 15.94 8.70
C LEU A 548 32.96 16.91 7.63
N CYS A 549 33.88 17.60 6.95
CA CYS A 549 33.55 18.39 5.77
C CYS A 549 33.77 17.53 4.52
N VAL A 550 32.69 16.98 3.98
CA VAL A 550 32.66 16.26 2.70
C VAL A 550 32.42 17.26 1.57
N GLY A 551 33.18 17.14 0.49
CA GLY A 551 32.89 17.91 -0.71
C GLY A 551 33.96 17.84 -1.79
N ASP A 552 33.91 18.80 -2.69
CA ASP A 552 34.77 18.89 -3.85
C ASP A 552 35.99 19.82 -3.63
N SER A 553 36.50 20.46 -4.69
CA SER A 553 37.58 21.45 -4.66
C SER A 553 37.27 22.65 -3.78
N ILE A 554 35.99 23.04 -3.64
CA ILE A 554 35.57 24.11 -2.73
C ILE A 554 35.85 23.69 -1.28
N THR A 555 35.56 22.44 -0.91
CA THR A 555 35.86 21.91 0.43
C THR A 555 37.35 21.64 0.64
N GLU A 556 38.05 21.14 -0.38
CA GLU A 556 39.52 20.95 -0.34
C GLU A 556 40.27 22.27 -0.07
N GLY A 557 39.75 23.39 -0.59
CA GLY A 557 40.31 24.73 -0.40
C GLY A 557 40.93 25.35 -1.65
N TYR A 558 40.56 24.88 -2.84
CA TYR A 558 41.07 25.40 -4.10
C TYR A 558 40.70 26.88 -4.26
N GLY A 559 41.62 27.70 -4.79
CA GLY A 559 41.43 29.16 -4.86
C GLY A 559 41.89 29.93 -3.61
N SER A 560 42.12 29.24 -2.47
CA SER A 560 42.76 29.84 -1.30
C SER A 560 44.28 29.96 -1.46
N SER A 561 44.89 30.89 -0.71
CA SER A 561 46.35 31.11 -0.72
C SER A 561 47.15 30.05 0.06
N ASP A 562 46.50 29.33 0.99
CA ASP A 562 47.04 28.20 1.75
C ASP A 562 45.91 27.32 2.27
N PHE A 563 45.61 26.22 1.58
CA PHE A 563 44.48 25.35 1.90
C PHE A 563 44.50 24.80 3.34
N ASN A 564 45.67 24.64 3.96
CA ASN A 564 45.79 24.13 5.35
C ASN A 564 45.29 25.14 6.39
N ASN A 565 45.29 26.43 6.05
CA ASN A 565 44.96 27.53 6.96
C ASN A 565 43.79 28.39 6.48
N LYS A 566 43.43 28.34 5.19
CA LYS A 566 42.49 29.26 4.52
C LYS A 566 41.31 28.60 3.81
N SER A 567 41.29 27.27 3.66
CA SER A 567 40.08 26.55 3.27
C SER A 567 38.97 26.74 4.31
N TYR A 568 37.68 26.64 3.93
CA TYR A 568 36.62 26.78 4.93
C TYR A 568 36.72 25.75 6.07
N PRO A 569 37.14 24.47 5.88
CA PRO A 569 37.29 23.55 7.02
C PRO A 569 38.39 23.99 8.00
N ALA A 570 39.49 24.58 7.51
CA ALA A 570 40.56 25.12 8.36
C ALA A 570 40.14 26.39 9.10
N GLN A 571 39.40 27.28 8.43
CA GLN A 571 38.77 28.44 9.07
C GLN A 571 37.71 28.00 10.09
N LEU A 572 36.90 26.98 9.78
CA LEU A 572 35.87 26.41 10.63
C LEU A 572 36.48 25.81 11.91
N GLN A 573 37.59 25.08 11.81
CA GLN A 573 38.36 24.62 12.98
C GLN A 573 38.79 25.79 13.88
N SER A 574 39.24 26.90 13.27
CA SER A 574 39.69 28.09 14.00
C SER A 574 38.53 28.83 14.68
N ILE A 575 37.35 28.83 14.07
CA ILE A 575 36.13 29.48 14.59
C ILE A 575 35.47 28.63 15.69
N LEU A 576 35.43 27.31 15.52
CA LEU A 576 34.83 26.38 16.48
C LEU A 576 35.75 26.10 17.69
N GLY A 577 37.07 26.15 17.50
CA GLY A 577 38.07 25.98 18.57
C GLY A 577 38.21 24.54 19.07
N ASP A 578 38.97 24.36 20.16
CA ASP A 578 39.38 23.06 20.71
C ASP A 578 38.21 22.13 21.12
N GLY A 579 37.00 22.68 21.22
CA GLY A 579 35.77 21.90 21.39
C GLY A 579 35.42 21.06 20.16
N TYR A 580 36.03 21.26 19.00
CA TYR A 580 35.69 20.55 17.77
C TYR A 580 36.96 20.05 17.09
N THR A 581 36.90 18.90 16.41
CA THR A 581 37.91 18.48 15.44
C THR A 581 37.27 18.47 14.07
N VAL A 582 37.69 19.40 13.21
CA VAL A 582 37.19 19.49 11.83
C VAL A 582 38.12 18.72 10.91
N TYR A 583 37.59 17.73 10.21
CA TYR A 583 38.33 16.97 9.21
C TYR A 583 37.93 17.41 7.80
N ASN A 584 38.88 17.98 7.07
CA ASN A 584 38.72 18.26 5.66
C ASN A 584 38.83 16.96 4.85
N ALA A 585 37.69 16.49 4.33
CA ALA A 585 37.60 15.37 3.41
C ALA A 585 37.26 15.81 1.97
N GLY A 586 37.43 17.10 1.65
CA GLY A 586 37.29 17.61 0.28
C GLY A 586 38.26 16.93 -0.68
N VAL A 587 37.80 16.68 -1.91
CA VAL A 587 38.62 16.15 -3.01
C VAL A 587 38.39 16.98 -4.26
N GLY A 588 39.46 17.59 -4.78
CA GLY A 588 39.39 18.40 -5.99
C GLY A 588 38.80 17.67 -7.19
N GLY A 589 37.76 18.25 -7.81
CA GLY A 589 37.09 17.68 -8.98
C GLY A 589 36.11 16.53 -8.69
N ALA A 590 35.87 16.17 -7.43
CA ALA A 590 34.99 15.05 -7.10
C ALA A 590 33.50 15.32 -7.39
N ASN A 591 32.80 14.23 -7.74
CA ASN A 591 31.37 14.15 -8.03
C ASN A 591 30.62 13.43 -6.90
N ALA A 592 29.35 13.74 -6.69
CA ALA A 592 28.44 12.88 -5.92
C ALA A 592 28.06 11.62 -6.72
N ILE A 593 27.89 11.76 -8.05
CA ILE A 593 27.57 10.67 -8.98
C ILE A 593 28.60 9.53 -8.89
N ALA A 594 28.11 8.30 -8.79
CA ALA A 594 28.91 7.10 -8.56
C ALA A 594 29.74 6.66 -9.77
N GLY A 595 29.29 6.96 -11.00
CA GLY A 595 30.01 6.70 -12.25
C GLY A 595 30.92 7.84 -12.73
N GLY A 596 30.89 8.99 -12.04
CA GLY A 596 31.35 10.28 -12.56
C GLY A 596 32.84 10.34 -12.87
N GLN A 597 33.30 11.46 -13.46
CA GLN A 597 34.73 11.65 -13.76
C GLN A 597 35.63 11.37 -12.56
N LEU A 598 35.20 11.75 -11.36
CA LEU A 598 35.80 11.34 -10.10
C LEU A 598 34.70 11.15 -9.04
N SER A 599 34.04 10.01 -9.06
CA SER A 599 33.11 9.60 -7.98
C SER A 599 33.76 9.71 -6.61
N TYR A 600 33.19 10.54 -5.72
CA TYR A 600 33.72 10.77 -4.38
C TYR A 600 33.82 9.46 -3.57
N ARG A 601 32.88 8.54 -3.79
CA ARG A 601 32.82 7.19 -3.18
C ARG A 601 34.04 6.31 -3.51
N LEU A 602 34.77 6.61 -4.58
CA LEU A 602 35.98 5.89 -5.00
C LEU A 602 37.27 6.55 -4.50
N THR A 603 37.18 7.60 -3.67
CA THR A 603 38.34 8.32 -3.12
C THR A 603 38.76 7.79 -1.75
N ASP A 604 40.05 7.90 -1.42
CA ASP A 604 40.55 7.58 -0.07
C ASP A 604 39.88 8.46 1.00
N ARG A 605 39.45 9.69 0.66
CA ARG A 605 38.77 10.61 1.60
C ARG A 605 37.38 10.13 2.00
N TYR A 606 36.65 9.44 1.13
CA TYR A 606 35.39 8.80 1.51
C TYR A 606 35.62 7.70 2.58
N GLY A 607 36.63 6.85 2.38
CA GLY A 607 37.01 5.82 3.36
C GLY A 607 37.51 6.42 4.69
N LEU A 608 38.45 7.37 4.63
CA LEU A 608 39.01 8.04 5.80
C LEU A 608 37.97 8.89 6.55
N GLY A 609 37.07 9.56 5.81
CA GLY A 609 35.99 10.36 6.39
C GLY A 609 34.98 9.51 7.16
N LYS A 610 34.67 8.30 6.69
CA LYS A 610 33.86 7.35 7.48
C LYS A 610 34.63 6.79 8.68
N ALA A 611 35.92 6.47 8.50
CA ALA A 611 36.78 5.96 9.58
C ALA A 611 37.09 6.98 10.69
N PHE A 612 36.97 8.28 10.41
CA PHE A 612 36.99 9.35 11.41
C PHE A 612 35.84 9.24 12.43
N GLY A 613 34.73 8.59 12.03
CA GLY A 613 33.52 8.44 12.83
C GLY A 613 32.90 9.80 13.16
N PRO A 614 32.48 10.61 12.19
CA PRO A 614 31.93 11.93 12.45
C PRO A 614 30.79 11.92 13.45
N ASP A 615 30.66 13.00 14.19
CA ASP A 615 29.47 13.35 14.99
C ASP A 615 28.59 14.35 14.21
N VAL A 616 29.19 15.13 13.31
CA VAL A 616 28.52 16.01 12.34
C VAL A 616 29.14 15.82 10.95
N VAL A 617 28.31 15.76 9.90
CA VAL A 617 28.74 15.72 8.50
C VAL A 617 28.16 16.92 7.77
N ILE A 618 29.00 17.73 7.14
CA ILE A 618 28.59 18.69 6.10
C ILE A 618 28.86 18.02 4.75
N LEU A 619 27.80 17.74 3.99
CA LEU A 619 27.88 17.17 2.65
C LEU A 619 27.64 18.26 1.61
N MET A 620 28.71 18.74 0.98
CA MET A 620 28.69 19.79 -0.05
C MET A 620 29.33 19.28 -1.36
N LEU A 621 28.55 18.55 -2.15
CA LEU A 621 28.91 18.08 -3.49
C LEU A 621 27.90 18.57 -4.53
N GLY A 622 28.23 18.45 -5.82
CA GLY A 622 27.37 18.85 -6.93
C GLY A 622 28.03 19.81 -7.92
N THR A 623 29.05 20.58 -7.52
CA THR A 623 29.69 21.58 -8.38
C THR A 623 30.28 20.96 -9.65
N ASN A 624 30.95 19.81 -9.51
CA ASN A 624 31.54 19.08 -10.65
C ASN A 624 30.55 18.15 -11.35
N ASP A 625 29.50 17.71 -10.66
CA ASP A 625 28.39 16.94 -11.26
C ASP A 625 27.70 17.79 -12.33
N GLY A 626 27.63 19.10 -12.12
CA GLY A 626 27.13 20.06 -13.09
C GLY A 626 28.05 20.33 -14.28
N ILE A 627 29.26 19.77 -14.38
CA ILE A 627 30.10 19.95 -15.59
C ILE A 627 29.39 19.32 -16.80
N ASP A 628 29.46 19.96 -17.97
CA ASP A 628 28.71 19.57 -19.18
C ASP A 628 28.82 18.07 -19.50
N TRP A 629 30.03 17.54 -19.70
CA TRP A 629 30.23 16.13 -20.06
C TRP A 629 29.97 15.13 -18.90
N VAL A 630 29.74 15.63 -17.68
CA VAL A 630 29.35 14.82 -16.52
C VAL A 630 27.83 14.81 -16.41
N TRP A 631 27.21 15.99 -16.40
CA TRP A 631 25.76 16.15 -16.32
C TRP A 631 25.03 15.54 -17.51
N GLU A 632 25.50 15.78 -18.73
CA GLU A 632 24.90 15.22 -19.96
C GLU A 632 25.03 13.69 -20.06
N ARG A 633 26.01 13.09 -19.35
CA ARG A 633 26.26 11.65 -19.38
C ARG A 633 25.60 10.90 -18.22
N GLU A 634 25.60 11.50 -17.03
CA GLU A 634 25.32 10.81 -15.76
C GLU A 634 24.61 11.68 -14.72
N GLY A 635 24.19 12.91 -15.06
CA GLY A 635 23.28 13.69 -14.22
C GLY A 635 22.03 12.89 -13.83
N GLY A 636 21.73 11.84 -14.59
CA GLY A 636 20.80 10.75 -14.29
C GLY A 636 20.83 10.22 -12.88
N SER A 637 22.04 9.88 -12.43
CA SER A 637 22.22 9.21 -11.15
C SER A 637 22.32 10.19 -9.98
N PHE A 638 22.43 11.49 -10.24
CA PHE A 638 22.74 12.50 -9.21
C PHE A 638 21.81 12.43 -8.00
N LYS A 639 20.48 12.36 -8.20
CA LYS A 639 19.54 12.26 -7.06
C LYS A 639 19.78 10.98 -6.26
N ALA A 640 19.82 9.82 -6.93
CA ALA A 640 19.95 8.52 -6.29
C ALA A 640 21.29 8.35 -5.56
N ASP A 641 22.39 8.74 -6.20
CA ASP A 641 23.75 8.63 -5.64
C ASP A 641 23.98 9.59 -4.48
N TYR A 642 23.46 10.82 -4.56
CA TYR A 642 23.53 11.81 -3.47
C TYR A 642 22.66 11.39 -2.28
N THR A 643 21.43 10.89 -2.52
CA THR A 643 20.58 10.27 -1.49
C THR A 643 21.30 9.12 -0.82
N ALA A 644 21.83 8.17 -1.59
CA ALA A 644 22.54 7.02 -1.03
C ALA A 644 23.82 7.43 -0.27
N LEU A 645 24.49 8.51 -0.69
CA LEU A 645 25.68 9.03 0.01
C LEU A 645 25.29 9.70 1.35
N ALA A 646 24.19 10.45 1.37
CA ALA A 646 23.64 11.03 2.60
C ALA A 646 23.18 9.93 3.59
N GLU A 647 22.49 8.90 3.10
CA GLU A 647 22.07 7.74 3.89
C GLU A 647 23.26 6.95 4.47
N GLU A 648 24.30 6.72 3.68
CA GLU A 648 25.51 6.03 4.16
C GLU A 648 26.24 6.80 5.26
N TYR A 649 26.22 8.13 5.24
CA TYR A 649 26.74 8.94 6.33
C TYR A 649 25.79 8.91 7.54
N ARG A 650 24.48 9.01 7.33
CA ARG A 650 23.44 8.94 8.38
C ARG A 650 23.46 7.60 9.13
N GLY A 651 23.70 6.50 8.42
CA GLY A 651 23.80 5.13 8.93
C GLY A 651 25.15 4.73 9.50
N LEU A 652 26.09 5.67 9.73
CA LEU A 652 27.33 5.35 10.44
C LEU A 652 27.06 5.00 11.91
N PRO A 653 27.87 4.15 12.58
CA PRO A 653 27.67 3.76 13.98
C PRO A 653 27.69 4.91 15.00
N THR A 654 28.19 6.08 14.62
CA THR A 654 28.17 7.31 15.43
C THR A 654 26.86 8.09 15.31
N HIS A 655 25.97 7.70 14.39
CA HIS A 655 24.70 8.36 14.05
C HIS A 655 24.86 9.89 13.88
N PRO A 656 25.73 10.34 12.95
CA PRO A 656 26.06 11.76 12.83
C PRO A 656 24.87 12.61 12.39
N LYS A 657 24.87 13.87 12.84
CA LYS A 657 24.01 14.89 12.24
C LYS A 657 24.51 15.21 10.83
N VAL A 658 23.75 14.80 9.80
CA VAL A 658 24.07 15.09 8.39
C VAL A 658 23.37 16.36 7.93
N PHE A 659 24.15 17.34 7.49
CA PHE A 659 23.69 18.54 6.79
C PHE A 659 23.96 18.41 5.29
N LEU A 660 22.94 18.66 4.46
CA LEU A 660 23.10 18.77 3.01
C LEU A 660 23.36 20.24 2.68
N ALA A 661 24.58 20.59 2.26
CA ALA A 661 24.90 21.94 1.86
C ALA A 661 24.70 22.10 0.36
N LEU A 662 23.86 23.05 -0.04
CA LEU A 662 23.65 23.40 -1.45
C LEU A 662 24.97 23.95 -2.04
N PRO A 663 25.38 23.58 -3.27
CA PRO A 663 26.56 24.16 -3.90
C PRO A 663 26.50 25.69 -3.97
N MET A 664 27.66 26.33 -3.81
CA MET A 664 27.81 27.78 -3.92
C MET A 664 27.23 28.30 -5.25
N THR A 665 26.81 29.57 -5.27
CA THR A 665 26.38 30.22 -6.52
C THR A 665 27.53 30.19 -7.53
N SER A 666 27.36 29.42 -8.59
CA SER A 666 28.29 29.41 -9.72
C SER A 666 28.13 30.68 -10.56
N TYR A 667 29.25 31.32 -10.85
CA TYR A 667 29.43 32.39 -11.85
C TYR A 667 30.28 31.91 -13.03
N GLY A 668 30.51 30.60 -13.14
CA GLY A 668 31.32 29.97 -14.17
C GLY A 668 30.66 29.96 -15.56
N ALA A 669 31.24 29.17 -16.46
CA ALA A 669 30.74 29.03 -17.82
C ALA A 669 29.41 28.25 -17.90
N GLU A 670 28.64 28.52 -18.95
CA GLU A 670 27.52 27.66 -19.33
C GLU A 670 28.04 26.42 -20.09
N PRO A 671 27.36 25.26 -19.99
CA PRO A 671 26.09 25.04 -19.27
C PRO A 671 26.25 24.68 -17.78
N GLN A 672 27.49 24.59 -17.25
CA GLN A 672 27.72 24.17 -15.86
C GLN A 672 26.98 25.03 -14.85
N LYS A 673 26.97 26.34 -15.07
CA LYS A 673 26.22 27.29 -14.25
C LYS A 673 24.71 27.00 -14.29
N THR A 674 24.08 26.85 -15.46
CA THR A 674 22.68 26.41 -15.57
C THR A 674 22.41 25.10 -14.82
N TYR A 675 23.26 24.07 -14.94
CA TYR A 675 23.01 22.79 -14.27
C TYR A 675 23.09 22.88 -12.74
N ILE A 676 24.04 23.67 -12.20
CA ILE A 676 24.13 23.91 -10.75
C ILE A 676 22.86 24.61 -10.24
N HIS A 677 22.47 25.71 -10.89
CA HIS A 677 21.35 26.58 -10.46
C HIS A 677 19.98 25.92 -10.66
N GLU A 678 19.72 25.34 -11.82
CA GLU A 678 18.37 24.89 -12.23
C GLU A 678 18.09 23.41 -11.95
N ARG A 679 19.13 22.59 -11.68
CA ARG A 679 18.98 21.14 -11.50
C ARG A 679 19.49 20.66 -10.15
N ILE A 680 20.78 20.84 -9.88
CA ILE A 680 21.45 20.26 -8.70
C ILE A 680 20.89 20.84 -7.39
N VAL A 681 20.78 22.17 -7.30
CA VAL A 681 20.28 22.83 -6.09
C VAL A 681 18.84 22.39 -5.75
N PRO A 682 17.84 22.48 -6.67
CA PRO A 682 16.50 21.96 -6.41
C PRO A 682 16.45 20.45 -6.10
N THR A 683 17.37 19.65 -6.66
CA THR A 683 17.47 18.22 -6.34
C THR A 683 17.94 17.99 -4.90
N ILE A 684 19.00 18.66 -4.43
CA ILE A 684 19.48 18.50 -3.04
C ILE A 684 18.42 19.00 -2.03
N GLU A 685 17.72 20.10 -2.32
CA GLU A 685 16.57 20.53 -1.51
C GLU A 685 15.48 19.46 -1.43
N THR A 686 15.22 18.76 -2.53
CA THR A 686 14.22 17.68 -2.60
C THR A 686 14.66 16.47 -1.77
N ILE A 687 15.93 16.07 -1.86
CA ILE A 687 16.52 15.01 -1.03
C ILE A 687 16.42 15.36 0.45
N GLY A 688 16.74 16.61 0.83
CA GLY A 688 16.61 17.08 2.21
C GLY A 688 15.19 16.92 2.76
N ARG A 689 14.18 17.32 1.97
CA ARG A 689 12.75 17.12 2.33
C ARG A 689 12.36 15.65 2.43
N GLU A 690 12.79 14.82 1.47
CA GLU A 690 12.45 13.39 1.42
C GLU A 690 13.09 12.58 2.56
N LEU A 691 14.32 12.92 2.97
CA LEU A 691 15.05 12.22 4.02
C LEU A 691 14.86 12.83 5.43
N GLY A 692 14.13 13.95 5.56
CA GLY A 692 14.04 14.72 6.79
C GLY A 692 15.38 15.35 7.22
N LEU A 693 16.30 15.57 6.29
CA LEU A 693 17.63 16.13 6.55
C LEU A 693 17.67 17.64 6.37
N ASP A 694 18.53 18.28 7.16
CA ASP A 694 18.70 19.72 7.11
C ASP A 694 19.49 20.18 5.89
N VAL A 695 18.91 21.15 5.18
CA VAL A 695 19.53 21.78 4.02
C VAL A 695 20.13 23.12 4.44
N ILE A 696 21.45 23.26 4.28
CA ILE A 696 22.16 24.53 4.45
C ILE A 696 22.23 25.22 3.09
N ASP A 697 21.49 26.32 2.93
CA ASP A 697 21.45 27.08 1.69
C ASP A 697 22.67 27.99 1.51
N MET A 698 23.80 27.37 1.16
CA MET A 698 25.01 28.09 0.77
C MET A 698 24.91 28.70 -0.64
N HIS A 699 23.92 28.27 -1.44
CA HIS A 699 23.67 28.81 -2.78
C HIS A 699 23.20 30.25 -2.69
N THR A 700 22.06 30.50 -2.01
CA THR A 700 21.52 31.85 -1.76
C THR A 700 22.47 32.69 -0.92
N PHE A 701 23.16 32.11 0.06
CA PHE A 701 24.16 32.82 0.88
C PHE A 701 25.29 33.45 0.05
N SER A 702 25.71 32.79 -1.03
CA SER A 702 26.77 33.27 -1.93
C SER A 702 26.25 34.00 -3.17
N ALA A 703 24.93 34.14 -3.32
CA ALA A 703 24.32 34.86 -4.43
C ALA A 703 24.59 36.38 -4.33
N GLY A 704 24.72 37.03 -5.49
CA GLY A 704 25.10 38.44 -5.58
C GLY A 704 26.59 38.78 -5.37
N HIS A 705 27.46 37.79 -5.09
CA HIS A 705 28.88 37.97 -4.76
C HIS A 705 29.86 37.34 -5.77
N PRO A 706 29.88 37.75 -7.05
CA PRO A 706 30.86 37.23 -8.03
C PRO A 706 32.31 37.60 -7.68
N ASP A 707 32.53 38.65 -6.88
CA ASP A 707 33.85 39.05 -6.37
C ASP A 707 34.47 38.03 -5.41
N TRP A 708 33.65 37.14 -4.82
CA TRP A 708 34.12 36.05 -3.98
C TRP A 708 34.79 34.93 -4.78
N PHE A 709 34.52 34.83 -6.10
CA PHE A 709 34.92 33.71 -6.94
C PHE A 709 35.79 34.18 -8.13
N PRO A 710 37.12 34.29 -7.98
CA PRO A 710 37.99 34.90 -9.00
C PRO A 710 38.00 34.18 -10.37
N ASP A 711 37.65 32.90 -10.41
CA ASP A 711 37.48 32.08 -11.62
C ASP A 711 36.01 31.73 -11.91
N GLY A 712 35.08 32.26 -11.12
CA GLY A 712 33.64 31.98 -11.19
C GLY A 712 33.15 30.74 -10.44
N ILE A 713 34.04 29.93 -9.85
CA ILE A 713 33.68 28.69 -9.13
C ILE A 713 34.29 28.62 -7.73
N HIS A 714 35.56 28.98 -7.56
CA HIS A 714 36.31 28.75 -6.34
C HIS A 714 36.40 30.01 -5.45
N PRO A 715 36.05 29.93 -4.17
CA PRO A 715 36.16 31.07 -3.25
C PRO A 715 37.59 31.59 -3.07
N ASN A 716 37.72 32.89 -2.85
CA ASN A 716 38.96 33.50 -2.32
C ASN A 716 39.05 33.38 -0.79
N ASP A 717 40.23 33.68 -0.21
CA ASP A 717 40.49 33.61 1.24
C ASP A 717 39.45 34.32 2.13
N GLY A 718 38.93 35.47 1.68
CA GLY A 718 37.94 36.25 2.43
C GLY A 718 36.57 35.57 2.42
N ALA A 719 36.15 35.10 1.25
CA ALA A 719 34.91 34.34 1.08
C ALA A 719 34.95 33.01 1.88
N TYR A 720 36.09 32.32 1.90
CA TYR A 720 36.26 31.10 2.70
C TYR A 720 36.10 31.32 4.21
N THR A 721 36.47 32.50 4.72
CA THR A 721 36.21 32.87 6.13
C THR A 721 34.71 33.00 6.39
N LEU A 722 33.97 33.71 5.52
CA LEU A 722 32.52 33.90 5.66
C LEU A 722 31.72 32.59 5.52
N ILE A 723 32.15 31.70 4.60
CA ILE A 723 31.59 30.35 4.44
C ILE A 723 31.76 29.54 5.73
N ALA A 724 32.93 29.62 6.37
CA ALA A 724 33.19 28.94 7.64
C ALA A 724 32.37 29.52 8.80
N GLU A 725 32.17 30.85 8.86
CA GLU A 725 31.29 31.50 9.84
C GLU A 725 29.83 31.03 9.69
N GLN A 726 29.34 30.92 8.45
CA GLN A 726 27.99 30.43 8.16
C GLN A 726 27.80 28.98 8.65
N PHE A 727 28.71 28.06 8.29
CA PHE A 727 28.68 26.69 8.79
C PHE A 727 28.80 26.60 10.32
N ALA A 728 29.64 27.43 10.94
CA ALA A 728 29.76 27.49 12.40
C ALA A 728 28.46 27.93 13.09
N GLY A 729 27.64 28.76 12.45
CA GLY A 729 26.31 29.14 12.94
C GLY A 729 25.38 27.93 13.11
N TYR A 730 25.26 27.10 12.07
CA TYR A 730 24.45 25.87 12.12
C TYR A 730 24.99 24.87 13.15
N ILE A 731 26.31 24.64 13.18
CA ILE A 731 26.93 23.70 14.12
C ILE A 731 26.72 24.14 15.58
N ARG A 732 26.83 25.44 15.89
CA ARG A 732 26.59 25.96 17.25
C ARG A 732 25.11 25.90 17.66
N GLY A 733 24.17 25.92 16.70
CA GLY A 733 22.75 25.72 16.99
C GLY A 733 22.44 24.34 17.61
N LEU A 734 23.33 23.36 17.43
CA LEU A 734 23.21 22.04 18.04
C LEU A 734 23.46 22.04 19.56
N SER A 735 24.00 23.12 20.16
CA SER A 735 24.35 23.17 21.60
C SER A 735 23.22 23.61 22.54
N GLU A 736 22.02 23.88 22.04
CA GLU A 736 20.89 24.33 22.88
C GLU A 736 20.16 23.18 23.59
N ALA A 737 20.45 22.99 24.87
CA ALA A 737 19.71 22.11 25.77
C ALA A 737 18.64 22.89 26.56
N LYS A 738 17.50 23.16 25.94
CA LYS A 738 16.35 23.81 26.58
C LYS A 738 15.04 23.18 26.10
N LEU A 739 14.02 23.21 26.96
CA LEU A 739 12.65 22.94 26.55
C LEU A 739 12.03 24.16 25.85
N ALA A 740 11.23 23.90 24.81
CA ALA A 740 10.26 24.83 24.22
C ALA A 740 8.86 24.64 24.80
N SER A 741 8.52 23.45 25.29
CA SER A 741 7.22 23.15 25.88
C SER A 741 7.27 22.00 26.89
N ILE A 742 6.31 22.01 27.81
CA ILE A 742 5.89 20.88 28.64
C ILE A 742 4.37 20.79 28.51
N SER A 743 3.82 19.59 28.43
CA SER A 743 2.38 19.32 28.38
C SER A 743 2.00 18.23 29.39
N ILE A 744 0.79 18.34 29.93
CA ILE A 744 0.17 17.41 30.89
C ILE A 744 -1.13 16.91 30.26
N ASP A 745 -1.27 15.60 30.07
CA ASP A 745 -2.40 14.95 29.36
C ASP A 745 -2.70 15.61 27.98
N GLY A 746 -1.63 16.02 27.28
CA GLY A 746 -1.68 16.71 25.98
C GLY A 746 -1.90 18.22 26.03
N GLU A 747 -2.34 18.79 27.17
CA GLU A 747 -2.56 20.23 27.34
C GLU A 747 -1.28 20.94 27.80
N ALA A 748 -0.97 22.11 27.21
CA ALA A 748 0.27 22.82 27.49
C ALA A 748 0.33 23.38 28.92
N LEU A 749 1.45 23.17 29.61
CA LEU A 749 1.68 23.60 31.00
C LEU A 749 1.53 25.13 31.15
N PRO A 750 0.52 25.63 31.90
CA PRO A 750 0.29 27.07 32.03
C PRO A 750 1.46 27.76 32.74
N GLY A 751 2.01 28.79 32.10
CA GLY A 751 3.12 29.57 32.66
C GLY A 751 4.51 28.94 32.51
N PHE A 752 4.66 27.91 31.66
CA PHE A 752 5.96 27.37 31.29
C PHE A 752 6.93 28.46 30.78
N ALA A 753 8.18 28.40 31.24
CA ALA A 753 9.30 29.19 30.75
C ALA A 753 10.59 28.35 30.70
N CYS A 754 11.36 28.48 29.62
CA CYS A 754 12.54 27.64 29.35
C CYS A 754 13.71 27.83 30.33
N ASP A 755 13.66 28.85 31.19
CA ASP A 755 14.60 29.18 32.27
C ASP A 755 14.02 28.91 33.68
N THR A 756 12.83 28.31 33.77
CA THR A 756 12.20 27.88 35.02
C THR A 756 12.27 26.35 35.12
N PHE A 757 13.13 25.87 36.02
CA PHE A 757 13.54 24.46 36.13
C PHE A 757 12.74 23.64 37.16
N SER A 758 11.72 24.22 37.80
CA SER A 758 10.89 23.54 38.80
C SER A 758 9.45 24.03 38.73
N TYR A 759 8.49 23.10 38.78
CA TYR A 759 7.06 23.37 38.76
C TYR A 759 6.36 22.52 39.82
N ASP A 760 5.52 23.13 40.65
CA ASP A 760 4.67 22.41 41.60
C ASP A 760 3.25 22.31 41.03
N ILE A 761 2.80 21.09 40.74
CA ILE A 761 1.48 20.79 40.16
C ILE A 761 0.61 20.12 41.21
N SER A 762 -0.57 20.70 41.44
CA SER A 762 -1.59 20.14 42.34
C SER A 762 -2.74 19.59 41.51
N LEU A 763 -2.95 18.28 41.59
CA LEU A 763 -3.91 17.52 40.78
C LEU A 763 -5.19 17.22 41.59
N PRO A 764 -6.35 17.02 40.93
CA PRO A 764 -7.57 16.61 41.62
C PRO A 764 -7.37 15.34 42.46
N ARG A 765 -8.02 15.28 43.61
CA ARG A 765 -7.85 14.17 44.54
C ARG A 765 -8.37 12.85 43.95
N GLY A 766 -7.59 11.78 44.09
CA GLY A 766 -7.86 10.49 43.45
C GLY A 766 -7.45 10.39 41.97
N ALA A 767 -6.80 11.42 41.41
CA ALA A 767 -6.14 11.31 40.11
C ALA A 767 -4.86 10.45 40.20
N GLY A 768 -4.55 9.73 39.12
CA GLY A 768 -3.25 9.09 38.95
C GLY A 768 -2.16 10.10 38.56
N VAL A 769 -0.95 9.60 38.29
CA VAL A 769 0.08 10.40 37.61
C VAL A 769 -0.34 10.59 36.13
N PRO A 770 -0.48 11.83 35.64
CA PRO A 770 -0.86 12.13 34.26
C PRO A 770 0.26 11.87 33.27
N GLU A 771 -0.06 11.81 31.98
CA GLU A 771 0.95 11.71 30.92
C GLU A 771 1.71 13.04 30.80
N ILE A 772 3.03 13.00 30.98
CA ILE A 772 3.91 14.16 30.80
C ILE A 772 4.67 14.02 29.48
N THR A 773 4.50 15.00 28.59
CA THR A 773 5.26 15.13 27.35
C THR A 773 5.98 16.48 27.32
N ALA A 774 7.09 16.57 26.58
CA ALA A 774 7.87 17.79 26.51
C ALA A 774 8.60 17.89 25.17
N GLY A 775 8.77 19.12 24.66
CA GLY A 775 9.44 19.41 23.41
C GLY A 775 10.68 20.25 23.63
N ALA A 776 11.80 19.91 22.99
CA ALA A 776 13.01 20.71 23.03
C ALA A 776 12.93 21.96 22.12
N ALA A 777 13.72 22.98 22.45
CA ALA A 777 13.87 24.20 21.66
C ALA A 777 14.75 23.99 20.41
N SER A 778 15.79 23.16 20.53
CA SER A 778 16.48 22.60 19.37
C SER A 778 15.80 21.31 18.95
N LYS A 779 15.44 21.19 17.68
CA LYS A 779 14.86 19.98 17.07
C LYS A 779 15.77 18.74 17.17
N ASP A 780 17.07 18.97 17.35
CA ASP A 780 18.10 17.92 17.39
C ASP A 780 18.46 17.51 18.82
N ALA A 781 17.88 18.18 19.84
CA ALA A 781 18.09 17.84 21.24
C ALA A 781 17.16 16.69 21.67
N THR A 782 17.69 15.74 22.44
CA THR A 782 16.91 14.64 23.00
C THR A 782 16.23 15.08 24.29
N VAL A 783 15.02 14.55 24.54
CA VAL A 783 14.23 14.82 25.74
C VAL A 783 13.87 13.49 26.37
N ARG A 784 14.19 13.33 27.67
CA ARG A 784 13.88 12.13 28.45
C ARG A 784 13.01 12.52 29.64
N VAL A 785 11.89 11.82 29.81
CA VAL A 785 10.90 12.08 30.87
C VAL A 785 10.85 10.86 31.78
N VAL A 786 11.10 11.04 33.08
CA VAL A 786 11.14 9.96 34.08
C VAL A 786 10.30 10.34 35.29
N SER A 787 9.33 9.50 35.68
CA SER A 787 8.58 9.68 36.92
C SER A 787 9.16 8.86 38.07
N SER A 788 9.23 9.45 39.27
CA SER A 788 9.65 8.75 40.49
C SER A 788 8.63 7.73 41.01
N SER A 789 7.39 7.77 40.52
CA SER A 789 6.31 6.83 40.87
C SER A 789 5.16 6.90 39.87
N GLU A 790 4.35 5.84 39.78
CA GLU A 790 3.04 5.85 39.09
C GLU A 790 1.91 6.41 39.99
N ASN A 791 2.17 6.63 41.28
CA ASN A 791 1.20 7.13 42.25
C ASN A 791 1.62 8.49 42.82
N LEU A 792 0.64 9.32 43.20
CA LEU A 792 0.91 10.60 43.85
C LEU A 792 1.27 10.41 45.35
N PRO A 793 2.21 11.22 45.90
CA PRO A 793 3.00 12.24 45.22
C PRO A 793 4.14 11.64 44.37
N ALA A 794 4.38 12.24 43.21
CA ALA A 794 5.44 11.85 42.29
C ALA A 794 6.30 13.07 41.91
N THR A 795 7.56 12.86 41.55
CA THR A 795 8.39 13.88 40.90
C THR A 795 8.69 13.39 39.49
N VAL A 796 8.37 14.19 38.48
CA VAL A 796 8.74 13.91 37.09
C VAL A 796 9.93 14.76 36.72
N THR A 797 11.06 14.11 36.44
CA THR A 797 12.27 14.75 35.92
C THR A 797 12.21 14.70 34.40
N ILE A 798 12.35 15.87 33.78
CA ILE A 798 12.50 16.03 32.33
C ILE A 798 13.93 16.51 32.09
N SER A 799 14.77 15.69 31.47
CA SER A 799 16.11 16.10 31.04
C SER A 799 16.14 16.40 29.54
N VAL A 800 16.90 17.41 29.17
CA VAL A 800 17.19 17.78 27.78
C VAL A 800 18.69 17.73 27.56
N THR A 801 19.11 16.96 26.57
CA THR A 801 20.50 16.92 26.08
C THR A 801 20.53 17.58 24.71
N SER A 802 21.46 18.51 24.50
CA SER A 802 21.62 19.21 23.22
C SER A 802 21.99 18.23 22.09
N GLY A 803 21.70 18.58 20.84
CA GLY A 803 22.03 17.71 19.69
C GLY A 803 23.53 17.47 19.48
N ASP A 804 24.38 18.33 20.04
CA ASP A 804 25.84 18.13 20.10
C ASP A 804 26.33 17.39 21.37
N ARG A 805 25.40 16.97 22.23
CA ARG A 805 25.60 16.21 23.50
C ARG A 805 26.49 16.91 24.52
N ARG A 806 26.38 18.25 24.63
CA ARG A 806 27.20 19.07 25.56
C ARG A 806 26.44 20.01 26.46
N GLY A 807 25.31 20.50 25.98
CA GLY A 807 24.29 21.09 26.84
C GLY A 807 23.51 19.97 27.52
N TYR A 808 23.30 20.10 28.81
CA TYR A 808 22.39 19.26 29.60
C TYR A 808 21.59 20.17 30.53
N GLN A 809 20.28 19.99 30.60
CA GLN A 809 19.40 20.75 31.47
C GLN A 809 18.25 19.89 31.99
N GLU A 810 18.02 19.92 33.30
CA GLU A 810 16.87 19.28 33.94
C GLU A 810 15.77 20.27 34.30
N TYR A 811 14.54 19.77 34.29
CA TYR A 811 13.32 20.41 34.76
C TYR A 811 12.58 19.41 35.66
N ALA A 812 12.12 19.84 36.84
CA ALA A 812 11.41 18.97 37.78
C ALA A 812 9.94 19.40 37.92
N LEU A 813 9.01 18.44 37.83
CA LEU A 813 7.59 18.63 38.12
C LEU A 813 7.25 17.87 39.41
N THR A 814 6.99 18.59 40.50
CA THR A 814 6.45 18.01 41.73
C THR A 814 4.94 17.82 41.57
N LEU A 815 4.48 16.58 41.47
CA LEU A 815 3.06 16.24 41.35
C LEU A 815 2.50 15.85 42.72
N SER A 816 1.41 16.50 43.13
CA SER A 816 0.78 16.29 44.44
C SER A 816 -0.75 16.29 44.35
N GLU A 817 -1.44 15.57 45.22
CA GLU A 817 -2.90 15.72 45.36
C GLU A 817 -3.25 17.10 45.93
N ALA A 818 -4.36 17.66 45.44
CA ALA A 818 -4.99 18.83 46.03
C ALA A 818 -5.44 18.54 47.48
N PRO A 819 -5.24 19.48 48.43
CA PRO A 819 -5.72 19.33 49.80
C PRO A 819 -7.23 19.11 49.83
N GLN A 820 -7.69 18.10 50.56
CA GLN A 820 -9.12 17.80 50.72
C GLN A 820 -9.90 19.05 51.12
N THR A 821 -11.01 19.28 50.41
CA THR A 821 -11.97 20.37 50.63
C THR A 821 -12.99 20.02 51.72
N LEU A 822 -13.72 21.03 52.21
CA LEU A 822 -14.82 20.82 53.16
C LEU A 822 -15.94 19.93 52.61
N THR A 823 -16.24 20.05 51.31
CA THR A 823 -17.29 19.27 50.65
C THR A 823 -16.91 17.79 50.58
N GLU A 824 -15.69 17.47 50.12
CA GLU A 824 -15.19 16.08 50.09
C GLU A 824 -15.06 15.49 51.50
N ALA A 825 -14.65 16.28 52.49
CA ALA A 825 -14.60 15.84 53.89
C ALA A 825 -15.99 15.56 54.47
N LYS A 826 -16.99 16.38 54.10
CA LYS A 826 -18.39 16.18 54.46
C LYS A 826 -18.98 14.94 53.81
N GLU A 827 -18.74 14.71 52.52
CA GLU A 827 -19.21 13.51 51.80
C GLU A 827 -18.55 12.24 52.33
N ALA A 828 -17.23 12.25 52.55
CA ALA A 828 -16.52 11.12 53.16
C ALA A 828 -16.97 10.84 54.60
N ALA A 829 -17.25 11.89 55.39
CA ALA A 829 -17.81 11.74 56.73
C ALA A 829 -19.25 11.20 56.70
N LEU A 830 -20.10 11.66 55.78
CA LEU A 830 -21.45 11.12 55.59
C LEU A 830 -21.42 9.64 55.15
N ALA A 831 -20.51 9.26 54.24
CA ALA A 831 -20.30 7.87 53.85
C ALA A 831 -19.77 7.00 55.00
N ALA A 832 -18.91 7.54 55.87
CA ALA A 832 -18.43 6.84 57.07
C ALA A 832 -19.49 6.73 58.20
N LEU A 833 -20.53 7.58 58.16
CA LEU A 833 -21.71 7.51 59.02
C LEU A 833 -22.80 6.59 58.44
N ASP A 834 -22.82 6.37 57.12
CA ASP A 834 -23.76 5.45 56.48
C ASP A 834 -23.52 4.00 56.93
N GLY A 835 -24.61 3.25 57.11
CA GLY A 835 -24.56 1.91 57.71
C GLY A 835 -24.19 1.84 59.21
N TYR A 836 -23.98 2.96 59.91
CA TYR A 836 -23.73 2.92 61.37
C TYR A 836 -25.01 2.62 62.17
N GLU A 837 -25.08 1.43 62.76
CA GLU A 837 -26.18 1.03 63.64
C GLU A 837 -26.05 1.66 65.04
N ALA A 838 -26.71 2.81 65.23
CA ALA A 838 -26.77 3.46 66.53
C ALA A 838 -27.53 2.63 67.57
N THR A 839 -26.98 2.56 68.80
CA THR A 839 -27.56 1.84 69.94
C THR A 839 -27.82 2.78 71.12
N ASN A 840 -28.43 2.26 72.18
CA ASN A 840 -28.62 3.01 73.43
C ASN A 840 -27.33 3.43 74.15
N ASP A 841 -26.18 2.90 73.72
CA ASP A 841 -24.88 3.16 74.32
C ASP A 841 -23.94 3.93 73.37
N THR A 842 -24.43 4.33 72.18
CA THR A 842 -23.73 5.27 71.28
C THR A 842 -23.40 6.57 72.02
N THR A 843 -22.17 7.05 71.85
CA THR A 843 -21.67 8.28 72.45
C THR A 843 -21.33 9.35 71.41
N ALA A 844 -21.15 10.60 71.87
CA ALA A 844 -20.65 11.69 71.04
C ALA A 844 -19.25 11.42 70.47
N ALA A 845 -18.43 10.61 71.16
CA ALA A 845 -17.09 10.23 70.73
C ALA A 845 -17.13 9.21 69.59
N ASP A 846 -18.06 8.25 69.61
CA ASP A 846 -18.21 7.26 68.53
C ASP A 846 -18.58 7.94 67.20
N VAL A 847 -19.55 8.87 67.25
CA VAL A 847 -19.99 9.63 66.07
C VAL A 847 -18.88 10.57 65.57
N MET A 848 -18.18 11.27 66.48
CA MET A 848 -17.05 12.11 66.08
C MET A 848 -15.90 11.28 65.49
N ALA A 849 -15.62 10.08 66.01
CA ALA A 849 -14.60 9.20 65.45
C ALA A 849 -14.95 8.69 64.04
N LEU A 850 -16.24 8.51 63.71
CA LEU A 850 -16.68 8.21 62.34
C LEU A 850 -16.50 9.41 61.41
N VAL A 851 -16.91 10.61 61.84
CA VAL A 851 -16.69 11.84 61.06
C VAL A 851 -15.20 12.08 60.82
N SER A 852 -14.35 11.91 61.84
CA SER A 852 -12.90 12.08 61.72
C SER A 852 -12.23 11.10 60.76
N LYS A 853 -12.80 9.91 60.50
CA LYS A 853 -12.29 9.00 59.44
C LYS A 853 -12.46 9.58 58.02
N GLY A 854 -13.43 10.47 57.82
CA GLY A 854 -13.64 11.17 56.57
C GLY A 854 -12.68 12.35 56.34
N ILE A 855 -11.87 12.71 57.35
CA ILE A 855 -11.01 13.90 57.32
C ILE A 855 -9.54 13.45 57.25
N VAL A 856 -8.87 13.81 56.15
CA VAL A 856 -7.42 13.59 55.95
C VAL A 856 -6.62 14.88 55.85
N ASN A 857 -7.25 16.01 55.52
CA ASN A 857 -6.62 17.32 55.58
C ASN A 857 -6.60 17.81 57.02
N GLU A 858 -5.41 17.84 57.64
CA GLU A 858 -5.18 18.25 59.04
C GLU A 858 -5.66 19.67 59.37
N LYS A 859 -5.87 20.53 58.36
CA LYS A 859 -6.43 21.88 58.54
C LYS A 859 -7.95 21.89 58.73
N ILE A 860 -8.65 20.80 58.38
CA ILE A 860 -10.09 20.68 58.60
C ILE A 860 -10.33 20.25 60.05
N THR A 861 -10.99 21.12 60.82
CA THR A 861 -11.41 20.78 62.19
C THR A 861 -12.90 20.44 62.24
N ALA A 862 -13.26 19.34 62.91
CA ALA A 862 -14.64 18.97 63.19
C ALA A 862 -15.03 19.33 64.64
N ALA A 863 -16.17 19.99 64.83
CA ALA A 863 -16.70 20.33 66.15
C ALA A 863 -18.23 20.19 66.20
N TRP A 864 -18.76 19.78 67.35
CA TRP A 864 -20.21 19.83 67.60
C TRP A 864 -20.66 21.30 67.71
N THR A 865 -21.57 21.71 66.82
CA THR A 865 -22.21 23.04 66.84
C THR A 865 -23.66 22.98 67.30
N LYS A 866 -24.26 21.79 67.24
CA LYS A 866 -25.45 21.41 68.00
C LYS A 866 -25.14 20.14 68.77
N ASP A 867 -25.15 20.24 70.10
CA ASP A 867 -24.75 19.17 71.02
C ASP A 867 -25.38 17.80 70.69
N PHE A 868 -24.57 16.75 70.88
CA PHE A 868 -25.02 15.37 70.83
C PHE A 868 -26.15 15.13 71.83
N ALA A 869 -27.31 14.68 71.32
CA ALA A 869 -28.47 14.32 72.12
C ALA A 869 -28.96 12.91 71.75
N ILE A 870 -29.02 12.04 72.75
CA ILE A 870 -29.54 10.66 72.63
C ILE A 870 -30.88 10.52 73.37
N THR A 871 -31.90 10.04 72.65
CA THR A 871 -33.15 9.53 73.22
C THR A 871 -33.07 8.02 73.21
N LYS A 872 -32.97 7.38 74.38
CA LYS A 872 -32.84 5.92 74.44
C LYS A 872 -34.11 5.21 73.95
N ALA A 873 -33.93 4.20 73.10
CA ALA A 873 -34.95 3.25 72.72
C ALA A 873 -35.47 2.47 73.92
N THR A 874 -36.76 2.13 73.87
CA THR A 874 -37.41 1.23 74.83
C THR A 874 -37.91 -0.01 74.10
N ASN A 875 -38.49 -0.97 74.83
CA ASN A 875 -39.10 -2.16 74.23
C ASN A 875 -40.30 -1.84 73.32
N LYS A 876 -40.80 -0.60 73.29
CA LYS A 876 -41.98 -0.19 72.49
C LYS A 876 -41.78 1.04 71.61
N THR A 877 -40.70 1.80 71.83
CA THR A 877 -40.44 3.06 71.11
C THR A 877 -39.00 3.05 70.61
N PRO A 878 -38.77 3.28 69.30
CA PRO A 878 -37.43 3.59 68.80
C PRO A 878 -36.81 4.77 69.55
N GLY A 879 -35.49 4.75 69.65
CA GLY A 879 -34.69 5.87 70.12
C GLY A 879 -34.13 6.67 68.96
N SER A 880 -33.37 7.71 69.26
CA SER A 880 -32.66 8.51 68.26
C SER A 880 -31.37 9.09 68.80
N VAL A 881 -30.42 9.32 67.89
CA VAL A 881 -29.23 10.15 68.12
C VAL A 881 -29.33 11.34 67.19
N THR A 882 -29.25 12.54 67.75
CA THR A 882 -29.35 13.80 66.99
C THR A 882 -28.26 14.79 67.37
N GLY A 883 -27.88 15.65 66.43
CA GLY A 883 -26.94 16.75 66.65
C GLY A 883 -26.42 17.30 65.31
N THR A 884 -25.43 18.17 65.36
CA THR A 884 -24.76 18.70 64.16
C THR A 884 -23.28 18.88 64.44
N ILE A 885 -22.46 18.33 63.54
CA ILE A 885 -21.01 18.54 63.52
C ILE A 885 -20.71 19.47 62.35
N THR A 886 -20.01 20.56 62.59
CA THR A 886 -19.54 21.46 61.52
C THR A 886 -18.07 21.19 61.26
N LEU A 887 -17.74 20.95 59.99
CA LEU A 887 -16.36 20.94 59.50
C LEU A 887 -15.94 22.38 59.20
N THR A 888 -14.74 22.79 59.60
CA THR A 888 -14.23 24.16 59.40
C THR A 888 -12.85 24.14 58.74
N LEU A 889 -12.65 24.97 57.72
CA LEU A 889 -11.38 25.16 57.01
C LEU A 889 -11.25 26.64 56.63
N ASP A 890 -10.15 27.28 57.04
CA ASP A 890 -9.81 28.68 56.72
C ASP A 890 -10.96 29.71 56.95
N GLY A 891 -11.85 29.41 57.91
CA GLY A 891 -13.00 30.24 58.28
C GLY A 891 -14.32 29.94 57.55
N ALA A 892 -14.31 29.07 56.53
CA ALA A 892 -15.52 28.50 55.94
C ALA A 892 -16.00 27.28 56.76
N GLY A 893 -17.30 27.00 56.74
CA GLY A 893 -17.92 25.93 57.53
C GLY A 893 -18.97 25.13 56.77
N GLU A 894 -18.99 23.81 56.96
CA GLU A 894 -19.93 22.87 56.34
C GLU A 894 -20.57 21.95 57.39
N ASP A 895 -21.91 21.91 57.43
CA ASP A 895 -22.66 21.17 58.45
C ASP A 895 -22.96 19.72 58.04
N ILE A 896 -22.65 18.79 58.94
CA ILE A 896 -23.04 17.37 58.90
C ILE A 896 -24.18 17.17 59.92
N PRO A 897 -25.43 16.99 59.49
CA PRO A 897 -26.54 16.69 60.37
C PRO A 897 -26.48 15.23 60.83
N ILE A 898 -26.44 15.00 62.14
CA ILE A 898 -26.50 13.66 62.74
C ILE A 898 -27.97 13.34 63.07
N ALA A 899 -28.48 12.24 62.53
CA ALA A 899 -29.88 11.81 62.69
C ALA A 899 -30.02 10.28 62.58
N PHE A 900 -29.49 9.53 63.54
CA PHE A 900 -29.65 8.07 63.58
C PHE A 900 -30.92 7.65 64.32
N THR A 901 -31.53 6.56 63.87
CA THR A 901 -32.64 5.88 64.58
C THR A 901 -32.09 4.67 65.32
N ILE A 902 -32.41 4.54 66.62
CA ILE A 902 -32.10 3.35 67.41
C ILE A 902 -33.34 2.44 67.38
N PRO A 903 -33.27 1.20 66.87
CA PRO A 903 -34.42 0.29 66.84
C PRO A 903 -35.04 0.04 68.22
N ALA A 904 -36.35 -0.20 68.28
CA ALA A 904 -37.02 -0.55 69.53
C ALA A 904 -36.54 -1.91 70.07
N LEU A 905 -36.19 -1.99 71.35
CA LEU A 905 -35.56 -3.16 71.98
C LEU A 905 -36.48 -4.40 72.13
N GLY A 906 -37.73 -4.31 71.67
CA GLY A 906 -38.78 -5.29 71.90
C GLY A 906 -39.59 -5.64 70.65
N GLY A 907 -38.94 -5.62 69.48
CA GLY A 907 -39.53 -5.99 68.18
C GLY A 907 -39.49 -7.50 67.88
N GLY A 908 -39.70 -8.35 68.87
CA GLY A 908 -39.85 -9.80 68.67
C GLY A 908 -41.31 -10.23 68.74
N GLU A 909 -41.98 -10.38 67.59
CA GLU A 909 -43.26 -11.10 67.50
C GLU A 909 -43.16 -12.30 66.56
N GLU A 910 -43.84 -13.37 66.94
CA GLU A 910 -43.90 -14.65 66.24
C GLU A 910 -44.72 -14.55 64.93
N PRO A 911 -44.47 -15.42 63.93
CA PRO A 911 -45.21 -15.42 62.67
C PRO A 911 -46.66 -15.93 62.85
N SER A 912 -47.60 -14.98 62.95
CA SER A 912 -49.04 -15.23 62.94
C SER A 912 -49.57 -15.37 61.51
N MET A 913 -50.25 -16.49 61.21
CA MET A 913 -50.78 -16.78 59.87
C MET A 913 -52.05 -15.97 59.51
N THR A 914 -52.28 -15.89 58.18
CA THR A 914 -53.54 -15.62 57.47
C THR A 914 -53.90 -14.17 57.11
N SER A 915 -53.57 -13.80 55.87
CA SER A 915 -54.64 -13.62 54.85
C SER A 915 -54.10 -13.94 53.45
N LYS A 916 -54.86 -14.74 52.68
CA LYS A 916 -54.53 -15.11 51.29
C LYS A 916 -55.10 -14.06 50.33
N PRO A 917 -54.41 -13.75 49.24
CA PRO A 917 -55.04 -13.55 47.94
C PRO A 917 -55.24 -14.89 47.20
N VAL A 918 -56.27 -14.95 46.35
CA VAL A 918 -56.74 -16.19 45.70
C VAL A 918 -56.03 -16.42 44.35
N ILE A 919 -55.84 -17.70 44.03
CA ILE A 919 -55.23 -18.23 42.80
C ILE A 919 -56.24 -18.29 41.65
N SER A 920 -55.80 -17.96 40.43
CA SER A 920 -56.22 -18.66 39.20
C SER A 920 -55.19 -18.44 38.09
N GLY A 921 -54.62 -19.45 37.43
CA GLY A 921 -54.68 -20.89 37.70
C GLY A 921 -54.22 -21.75 36.49
N GLY A 922 -53.69 -22.95 36.77
CA GLY A 922 -53.40 -24.01 35.79
C GLY A 922 -52.12 -23.81 34.94
N SER A 923 -51.31 -24.82 34.65
CA SER A 923 -51.30 -26.26 35.03
C SER A 923 -49.84 -26.75 34.93
N GLY A 924 -49.28 -27.47 35.91
CA GLY A 924 -49.18 -28.95 35.93
C GLY A 924 -48.12 -29.50 34.94
N SER A 925 -47.23 -30.45 35.24
CA SER A 925 -46.92 -31.25 36.45
C SER A 925 -45.58 -32.02 36.16
N ASP A 926 -44.84 -32.69 37.05
CA ASP A 926 -44.91 -32.98 38.51
C ASP A 926 -43.54 -33.55 39.00
N TRP A 927 -43.42 -33.88 40.30
CA TRP A 927 -42.51 -34.92 40.90
C TRP A 927 -40.98 -34.67 40.90
N LYS A 928 -40.14 -35.24 41.80
CA LYS A 928 -40.18 -35.45 43.28
C LYS A 928 -38.74 -35.63 43.83
N TRP A 929 -38.58 -35.31 45.12
CA TRP A 929 -37.51 -35.68 46.07
C TRP A 929 -36.98 -37.13 46.00
N PRO A 930 -35.74 -37.39 46.51
CA PRO A 930 -35.63 -37.88 47.89
C PRO A 930 -34.51 -37.22 48.74
N ALA A 931 -34.54 -37.48 50.06
CA ALA A 931 -33.64 -36.95 51.09
C ALA A 931 -32.92 -38.07 51.85
N GLY A 932 -31.87 -37.71 52.61
CA GLY A 932 -31.11 -38.62 53.50
C GLY A 932 -30.14 -39.54 52.74
N SER A 933 -29.09 -40.10 53.35
CA SER A 933 -28.60 -40.07 54.75
C SER A 933 -27.06 -40.30 54.69
N GLY A 934 -26.23 -39.99 55.68
CA GLY A 934 -26.14 -40.72 56.95
C GLY A 934 -25.01 -41.76 56.92
N GLU A 935 -23.98 -41.51 57.73
CA GLU A 935 -22.94 -42.43 58.25
C GLU A 935 -21.99 -43.18 57.28
N LYS A 936 -20.82 -43.52 57.85
CA LYS A 936 -19.71 -44.22 57.20
C LYS A 936 -19.74 -45.73 57.50
N ASP A 937 -18.96 -46.42 56.68
CA ASP A 937 -18.18 -47.65 56.95
C ASP A 937 -18.62 -48.90 56.17
N GLY A 938 -17.66 -49.54 55.48
CA GLY A 938 -17.86 -50.82 54.80
C GLY A 938 -17.11 -50.97 53.47
N GLU A 939 -16.13 -51.85 53.43
CA GLU A 939 -15.29 -52.22 52.27
C GLU A 939 -16.06 -52.86 51.09
N GLY A 940 -15.51 -52.79 49.86
CA GLY A 940 -15.80 -53.77 48.80
C GLY A 940 -15.86 -53.23 47.35
N PRO A 941 -15.34 -53.94 46.30
CA PRO A 941 -14.92 -53.25 45.07
C PRO A 941 -15.61 -53.64 43.74
N LYS A 942 -15.35 -52.78 42.71
CA LYS A 942 -15.37 -52.98 41.22
C LYS A 942 -16.60 -52.51 40.38
N GLY A 943 -16.39 -51.47 39.57
CA GLY A 943 -16.40 -51.58 38.08
C GLY A 943 -17.53 -50.98 37.21
N GLY A 944 -17.24 -49.85 36.50
CA GLY A 944 -17.39 -49.77 35.03
C GLY A 944 -18.53 -48.97 34.32
N LYS A 945 -18.12 -47.89 33.59
CA LYS A 945 -18.57 -47.38 32.25
C LYS A 945 -19.82 -46.45 32.02
N LYS A 946 -19.51 -45.18 31.67
CA LYS A 946 -19.91 -44.31 30.51
C LYS A 946 -21.39 -43.98 30.08
N ASN A 947 -21.73 -42.66 30.09
CA ASN A 947 -22.32 -41.70 29.07
C ASN A 947 -23.40 -42.13 28.03
N PRO A 948 -24.14 -41.23 27.26
CA PRO A 948 -24.09 -39.74 27.02
C PRO A 948 -25.50 -38.98 27.06
N PRO A 949 -25.94 -38.04 26.17
CA PRO A 949 -25.70 -36.55 26.08
C PRO A 949 -26.94 -35.57 25.83
N SER A 950 -26.68 -34.23 25.73
CA SER A 950 -27.41 -33.11 25.00
C SER A 950 -28.82 -32.62 25.44
N GLY A 951 -29.32 -31.36 25.23
CA GLY A 951 -28.80 -30.06 24.67
C GLY A 951 -29.90 -28.94 24.52
N ASP A 952 -29.52 -27.66 24.23
CA ASP A 952 -30.28 -26.47 23.68
C ASP A 952 -31.59 -25.89 24.34
N ALA A 953 -32.09 -24.63 24.15
CA ALA A 953 -31.57 -23.28 23.76
C ALA A 953 -32.68 -22.15 23.82
N SER A 954 -32.32 -20.84 23.71
CA SER A 954 -33.15 -19.62 23.31
C SER A 954 -34.25 -19.02 24.26
N SER A 955 -34.72 -17.74 24.25
CA SER A 955 -34.25 -16.40 23.74
C SER A 955 -35.23 -15.19 24.03
N LEU A 956 -34.72 -13.99 24.45
CA LEU A 956 -35.02 -12.56 24.01
C LEU A 956 -36.49 -11.96 23.92
N PRO A 957 -36.76 -10.67 23.53
CA PRO A 957 -36.22 -9.31 23.87
C PRO A 957 -37.29 -8.13 23.99
N ILE A 958 -36.87 -6.84 23.81
CA ILE A 958 -37.58 -5.59 23.31
C ILE A 958 -37.73 -4.41 24.34
N ALA A 959 -37.52 -3.10 24.06
CA ALA A 959 -36.75 -2.30 23.05
C ALA A 959 -36.89 -0.74 23.29
N VAL A 960 -36.39 0.09 22.33
CA VAL A 960 -36.64 1.55 22.05
C VAL A 960 -35.75 2.53 22.87
N ALA A 961 -35.10 3.63 22.39
CA ALA A 961 -34.88 4.35 21.10
C ALA A 961 -33.70 5.38 21.26
N ALA A 962 -33.18 6.18 20.29
CA ALA A 962 -33.03 6.16 18.80
C ALA A 962 -32.27 7.45 18.30
N PHE A 963 -32.11 7.58 16.96
CA PHE A 963 -31.64 8.71 16.09
C PHE A 963 -30.12 8.84 15.79
N ALA A 964 -29.64 9.08 14.55
CA ALA A 964 -30.21 8.88 13.19
C ALA A 964 -29.15 9.08 12.07
N LEU A 965 -29.18 8.21 11.03
CA LEU A 965 -29.16 8.44 9.56
C LEU A 965 -28.06 9.32 8.90
N SER A 966 -27.63 9.12 7.63
CA SER A 966 -28.10 8.28 6.49
C SER A 966 -26.91 8.01 5.54
N ALA A 967 -26.68 6.82 4.96
CA ALA A 967 -27.41 6.12 3.86
C ALA A 967 -27.32 6.86 2.49
N GLY A 968 -27.22 6.21 1.31
CA GLY A 968 -27.24 4.79 0.90
C GLY A 968 -26.78 4.72 -0.58
N ALA A 969 -27.00 3.72 -1.45
CA ALA A 969 -27.81 2.49 -1.49
C ALA A 969 -27.47 1.79 -2.86
N ALA A 970 -27.86 0.56 -3.22
CA ALA A 970 -28.24 -0.68 -2.54
C ALA A 970 -28.33 -1.81 -3.59
N VAL A 971 -28.19 -3.09 -3.20
CA VAL A 971 -28.55 -4.25 -4.03
C VAL A 971 -29.71 -5.01 -3.36
N ILE A 972 -30.73 -5.35 -4.14
CA ILE A 972 -31.95 -6.03 -3.67
C ILE A 972 -31.93 -7.51 -4.09
N ILE A 973 -32.30 -8.39 -3.15
CA ILE A 973 -32.52 -9.83 -3.38
C ILE A 973 -34.00 -10.12 -3.66
N SER A 974 -34.31 -10.93 -4.68
CA SER A 974 -35.56 -11.71 -4.78
C SER A 974 -35.34 -12.95 -5.67
N ARG A 975 -34.99 -14.11 -5.08
CA ARG A 975 -35.88 -15.21 -4.62
C ARG A 975 -36.44 -16.16 -5.71
N LYS A 976 -35.94 -17.41 -5.63
CA LYS A 976 -36.64 -18.71 -5.81
C LYS A 976 -37.27 -19.07 -7.17
N LYS A 977 -36.83 -20.21 -7.74
CA LYS A 977 -37.47 -21.53 -7.51
C LYS A 977 -36.76 -22.71 -8.21
N LYS A 978 -36.79 -23.86 -7.50
CA LYS A 978 -36.37 -25.23 -7.87
C LYS A 978 -34.87 -25.47 -7.90
#